data_AF-A0A1V6D9C6-F1
#
_entry.id   AF-A0A1V6D9C6-F1
#
_cell.length_a   1.000
_cell.length_b   1.000
_cell.length_c   1.000
_cell.angle_alpha   90.00
_cell.angle_beta   90.00
_cell.angle_gamma   90.00
#
_symmetry.space_group_name_H-M   'P 1'
#
loop_
_entity.id
_entity.type
_entity.pdbx_description
1 polymer ?
#
loop_
_entity_poly.entity_id
_entity_poly.type
_entity_poly.pdbx_seq_one_letter_code
_entity_poly.pdbx_strand_id
1 'polypeptide(L)'
;MSDRAEQKNPWLAVNLSMLLPGLGQFYGGSWPAGVVFLVALAAAAGAQFWLIFGASGGLREILLGMLAPMVVSALSQVHAYFLIRGRQPAEAGVTDAVVPSGEPSPAASAPLPSPLKTKNPYVAMFLSRLMPGLGHVYIGKWGHAVGTIIVLIFLFVTPHKTKPMYYAMLAAIWALWVIAIYKSAAGACKGAGGPPRPVKLLAGAVAAKEPVLVALALLAKLWAVEAFYVPTGAMAPTILGEHAEVMCEACGLAGRVDARGLAECTNCGTALPLKGPRQMSEGDRIVAIKLLNLVELRPWDVIVFRNPQNLRENYVKRLIGLPGESIEIILGDVFCRSDENAPWRIRRKPPSVQESVWQLLCDQDYLPRDGSLRGRWRTEGDWKEAEDRRSFRLPDGAKESLLSFDADRKLFFPCSSQFGAGFDETADVCGDLRLTVEWTPPQQGQIRLRLGRMGMEFQAELSTDGTAILSSRRADGSWQEWAKAQTGTATGRAVRLALAHADYRLTFFVDGQPVLASEDGQYSPDVEKLRALSLSAGIAASRHWHSQLSPGQARHWLARYDPALVLQYVQAGLSPQERETLSKSPQAVRDWLSSMSEAELERVLQSGGPTAVATIPQPSLAIEGTGGGAVRHLQVHRDIYYTCPELMGNRYDQEDSGKYASRLGVAYGMPGWGTTGNPMRLARDPQRSEFDEFFVLGDNSAASLDGRLWTRADPSLKLYDQQGRAIYTLGTVPRYCLIGKATKRYWPPERIGPLP
;
A
#
# COMPACT_ATOMS: atom_id res chain seq x y z
N MET A 1 -17.98 -57.68 39.58
CA MET A 1 -18.47 -56.43 40.21
C MET A 1 -18.55 -55.40 39.10
N SER A 2 -19.75 -54.94 38.75
CA SER A 2 -20.00 -54.06 37.60
C SER A 2 -19.42 -52.67 37.81
N ASP A 3 -18.63 -52.20 36.85
CA ASP A 3 -18.19 -50.80 36.75
C ASP A 3 -19.41 -49.86 36.78
N ARG A 4 -19.55 -49.08 37.87
CA ARG A 4 -20.43 -47.91 37.84
C ARG A 4 -19.79 -46.89 36.91
N ALA A 5 -20.18 -46.88 35.65
CA ALA A 5 -19.86 -45.80 34.72
C ALA A 5 -20.29 -44.47 35.36
N GLU A 6 -19.31 -43.60 35.64
CA GLU A 6 -19.54 -42.28 36.22
C GLU A 6 -20.49 -41.48 35.30
N GLN A 7 -21.70 -41.18 35.78
CA GLN A 7 -22.73 -40.55 34.97
C GLN A 7 -22.37 -39.09 34.69
N LYS A 8 -21.90 -38.81 33.47
CA LYS A 8 -21.49 -37.48 33.04
C LYS A 8 -22.68 -36.51 32.91
N ASN A 9 -22.46 -35.23 33.25
CA ASN A 9 -23.49 -34.20 33.25
C ASN A 9 -23.55 -33.47 31.88
N PRO A 10 -24.69 -33.50 31.17
CA PRO A 10 -24.80 -32.89 29.84
C PRO A 10 -24.63 -31.36 29.87
N TRP A 11 -25.05 -30.68 30.94
CA TRP A 11 -24.95 -29.22 31.07
C TRP A 11 -23.53 -28.74 31.39
N LEU A 12 -22.71 -29.58 32.04
CA LEU A 12 -21.27 -29.31 32.16
C LEU A 12 -20.62 -29.33 30.77
N ALA A 13 -20.97 -30.29 29.92
CA ALA A 13 -20.45 -30.39 28.56
C ALA A 13 -20.83 -29.19 27.70
N VAL A 14 -22.08 -28.70 27.82
CA VAL A 14 -22.52 -27.46 27.15
C VAL A 14 -21.67 -26.26 27.56
N ASN A 15 -21.44 -26.06 28.87
CA ASN A 15 -20.63 -24.95 29.35
C ASN A 15 -19.15 -25.06 28.92
N LEU A 16 -18.60 -26.27 28.86
CA LEU A 16 -17.26 -26.52 28.33
C LEU A 16 -17.19 -26.17 26.83
N SER A 17 -18.17 -26.60 26.03
CA SER A 17 -18.26 -26.26 24.61
C SER A 17 -18.52 -24.78 24.33
N MET A 18 -19.19 -24.06 25.24
CA MET A 18 -19.31 -22.60 25.20
C MET A 18 -17.98 -21.89 25.48
N LEU A 19 -17.14 -22.46 26.35
CA LEU A 19 -15.81 -21.91 26.64
C LEU A 19 -14.91 -22.06 25.40
N LEU A 20 -14.82 -23.27 24.88
CA LEU A 20 -14.13 -23.59 23.63
C LEU A 20 -14.83 -24.77 22.94
N PRO A 21 -15.32 -24.60 21.70
CA PRO A 21 -15.90 -25.67 20.91
C PRO A 21 -15.02 -26.94 20.88
N GLY A 22 -15.64 -28.10 21.11
CA GLY A 22 -14.94 -29.40 21.20
C GLY A 22 -14.69 -29.90 22.64
N LEU A 23 -14.58 -29.02 23.65
CA LEU A 23 -14.29 -29.44 25.02
C LEU A 23 -15.39 -30.31 25.64
N GLY A 24 -16.67 -30.03 25.33
CA GLY A 24 -17.78 -30.86 25.81
C GLY A 24 -17.77 -32.27 25.24
N GLN A 25 -17.30 -32.43 24.01
CA GLN A 25 -17.13 -33.72 23.33
C GLN A 25 -15.96 -34.52 23.93
N PHE A 26 -14.84 -33.87 24.25
CA PHE A 26 -13.73 -34.50 24.98
C PHE A 26 -14.18 -34.95 26.37
N TYR A 27 -14.92 -34.10 27.10
CA TYR A 27 -15.55 -34.49 28.36
C TYR A 27 -16.47 -35.70 28.17
N GLY A 28 -17.28 -35.73 27.11
CA GLY A 28 -18.10 -36.88 26.72
C GLY A 28 -17.31 -38.13 26.29
N GLY A 29 -15.99 -38.08 26.15
CA GLY A 29 -15.16 -39.20 25.69
C GLY A 29 -15.16 -39.43 24.18
N SER A 30 -15.70 -38.48 23.39
CA SER A 30 -15.73 -38.55 21.92
C SER A 30 -14.64 -37.66 21.33
N TRP A 31 -13.39 -38.15 21.35
CA TRP A 31 -12.22 -37.45 20.83
C TRP A 31 -12.36 -37.01 19.36
N PRO A 32 -12.82 -37.87 18.42
CA PRO A 32 -12.94 -37.46 17.02
C PRO A 32 -13.88 -36.25 16.84
N ALA A 33 -15.06 -36.28 17.49
CA ALA A 33 -16.00 -35.17 17.44
C ALA A 33 -15.42 -33.88 18.06
N GLY A 34 -14.66 -33.99 19.15
CA GLY A 34 -14.00 -32.85 19.78
C GLY A 34 -12.97 -32.18 18.86
N VAL A 35 -12.13 -32.99 18.21
CA VAL A 35 -11.15 -32.49 17.22
C VAL A 35 -11.85 -31.83 16.03
N VAL A 36 -12.94 -32.42 15.52
CA VAL A 36 -13.72 -31.83 14.40
C VAL A 36 -14.21 -30.43 14.74
N PHE A 37 -14.81 -30.22 15.92
CA PHE A 37 -15.29 -28.89 16.31
C PHE A 37 -14.15 -27.88 16.55
N LEU A 38 -13.01 -28.34 17.08
CA LEU A 38 -11.84 -27.49 17.28
C LEU A 38 -11.22 -27.07 15.93
N VAL A 39 -11.09 -28.00 14.99
CA VAL A 39 -10.63 -27.72 13.62
C VAL A 39 -11.62 -26.83 12.89
N ALA A 40 -12.93 -27.08 13.01
CA ALA A 40 -13.96 -26.23 12.41
C ALA A 40 -13.92 -24.79 12.95
N LEU A 41 -13.67 -24.61 14.26
CA LEU A 41 -13.49 -23.30 14.86
C LEU A 41 -12.22 -22.62 14.33
N ALA A 42 -11.10 -23.33 14.29
CA ALA A 42 -9.84 -22.81 13.77
C ALA A 42 -9.95 -22.43 12.28
N ALA A 43 -10.63 -23.26 11.48
CA ALA A 43 -10.90 -22.98 10.07
C ALA A 43 -11.83 -21.76 9.90
N ALA A 44 -12.89 -21.64 10.70
CA ALA A 44 -13.78 -20.47 10.66
C ALA A 44 -13.06 -19.19 11.08
N ALA A 45 -12.24 -19.25 12.12
CA ALA A 45 -11.42 -18.11 12.57
C ALA A 45 -10.33 -17.75 11.55
N GLY A 46 -9.68 -18.75 10.93
CA GLY A 46 -8.70 -18.56 9.86
C GLY A 46 -9.32 -17.97 8.60
N ALA A 47 -10.50 -18.44 8.20
CA ALA A 47 -11.28 -17.85 7.11
C ALA A 47 -11.69 -16.41 7.43
N GLN A 48 -12.13 -16.14 8.66
CA GLN A 48 -12.43 -14.77 9.10
C GLN A 48 -11.19 -13.88 9.06
N PHE A 49 -10.04 -14.36 9.53
CA PHE A 49 -8.77 -13.65 9.45
C PHE A 49 -8.40 -13.36 7.99
N TRP A 50 -8.52 -14.34 7.10
CA TRP A 50 -8.26 -14.17 5.67
C TRP A 50 -9.22 -13.18 5.01
N LEU A 51 -10.50 -13.17 5.39
CA LEU A 51 -11.45 -12.17 4.88
C LEU A 51 -11.10 -10.75 5.38
N ILE A 52 -10.62 -10.61 6.62
CA ILE A 52 -10.25 -9.30 7.18
C ILE A 52 -8.92 -8.80 6.58
N PHE A 53 -7.90 -9.64 6.51
CA PHE A 53 -6.53 -9.23 6.18
C PHE A 53 -6.07 -9.65 4.77
N GLY A 54 -6.74 -10.61 4.15
CA GLY A 54 -6.47 -11.03 2.79
C GLY A 54 -6.92 -10.00 1.74
N ALA A 55 -6.41 -10.20 0.53
CA ALA A 55 -6.52 -9.29 -0.60
C ALA A 55 -7.96 -9.09 -1.14
N SER A 56 -8.94 -9.91 -0.75
CA SER A 56 -10.23 -10.00 -1.45
C SER A 56 -11.49 -9.79 -0.59
N GLY A 57 -11.39 -9.54 0.72
CA GLY A 57 -12.57 -9.46 1.59
C GLY A 57 -13.23 -8.08 1.65
N GLY A 58 -14.50 -8.00 1.22
CA GLY A 58 -15.40 -6.87 1.37
C GLY A 58 -16.19 -6.88 2.70
N LEU A 59 -16.95 -5.80 2.97
CA LEU A 59 -17.67 -5.61 4.24
C LEU A 59 -18.74 -6.70 4.49
N ARG A 60 -19.47 -7.09 3.45
CA ARG A 60 -20.53 -8.11 3.55
C ARG A 60 -19.94 -9.47 3.92
N GLU A 61 -18.83 -9.84 3.29
CA GLU A 61 -18.13 -11.10 3.50
C GLU A 61 -17.53 -11.14 4.91
N ILE A 62 -16.99 -10.02 5.39
CA ILE A 62 -16.50 -9.88 6.76
C ILE A 62 -17.64 -10.09 7.78
N LEU A 63 -18.80 -9.46 7.57
CA LEU A 63 -19.96 -9.60 8.47
C LEU A 63 -20.53 -11.02 8.46
N LEU A 64 -20.64 -11.66 7.28
CA LEU A 64 -21.03 -13.07 7.18
C LEU A 64 -20.00 -14.01 7.82
N GLY A 65 -18.71 -13.70 7.66
CA GLY A 65 -17.60 -14.42 8.28
C GLY A 65 -17.66 -14.40 9.81
N MET A 66 -18.16 -13.32 10.42
CA MET A 66 -18.36 -13.24 11.88
C MET A 66 -19.41 -14.23 12.41
N LEU A 67 -20.36 -14.67 11.56
CA LEU A 67 -21.39 -15.63 11.97
C LEU A 67 -20.86 -17.07 12.04
N ALA A 68 -19.89 -17.44 11.21
CA ALA A 68 -19.41 -18.82 11.11
C ALA A 68 -18.86 -19.37 12.45
N PRO A 69 -17.98 -18.66 13.20
CA PRO A 69 -17.55 -19.10 14.53
C PRO A 69 -18.69 -19.21 15.53
N MET A 70 -19.70 -18.32 15.44
CA MET A 70 -20.88 -18.37 16.31
C MET A 70 -21.72 -19.62 16.05
N VAL A 71 -21.93 -19.97 14.78
CA VAL A 71 -22.65 -21.18 14.36
C VAL A 71 -21.90 -22.43 14.80
N VAL A 72 -20.59 -22.52 14.56
CA VAL A 72 -19.76 -23.66 15.02
C VAL A 72 -19.85 -23.82 16.54
N SER A 73 -19.81 -22.70 17.28
CA SER A 73 -19.97 -22.71 18.73
C SER A 73 -21.35 -23.22 19.17
N ALA A 74 -22.43 -22.76 18.54
CA ALA A 74 -23.78 -23.23 18.85
C ALA A 74 -23.97 -24.72 18.54
N LEU A 75 -23.52 -25.19 17.38
CA LEU A 75 -23.59 -26.60 16.98
C LEU A 75 -22.78 -27.50 17.94
N SER A 76 -21.60 -27.06 18.35
CA SER A 76 -20.77 -27.75 19.35
C SER A 76 -21.50 -27.92 20.68
N GLN A 77 -22.24 -26.91 21.14
CA GLN A 77 -23.02 -26.99 22.37
C GLN A 77 -24.17 -27.99 22.26
N VAL A 78 -24.95 -27.91 21.18
CA VAL A 78 -26.09 -28.81 20.92
C VAL A 78 -25.60 -30.27 20.82
N HIS A 79 -24.53 -30.50 20.06
CA HIS A 79 -23.95 -31.83 19.91
C HIS A 79 -23.43 -32.38 21.25
N ALA A 80 -22.73 -31.57 22.05
CA ALA A 80 -22.21 -32.00 23.35
C ALA A 80 -23.34 -32.42 24.32
N TYR A 81 -24.47 -31.71 24.30
CA TYR A 81 -25.65 -32.06 25.07
C TYR A 81 -26.21 -33.44 24.68
N PHE A 82 -26.51 -33.64 23.38
CA PHE A 82 -27.11 -34.88 22.89
C PHE A 82 -26.17 -36.07 22.97
N LEU A 83 -24.85 -35.87 22.78
CA LEU A 83 -23.83 -36.92 22.93
C LEU A 83 -23.88 -37.58 24.31
N ILE A 84 -24.09 -36.77 25.37
CA ILE A 84 -24.14 -37.27 26.74
C ILE A 84 -25.55 -37.74 27.09
N ARG A 85 -26.59 -37.02 26.66
CA ARG A 85 -27.98 -37.42 26.92
C ARG A 85 -28.33 -38.77 26.28
N GLY A 86 -27.85 -39.04 25.08
CA GLY A 86 -28.07 -40.31 24.37
C GLY A 86 -27.42 -41.53 25.04
N ARG A 87 -26.53 -41.32 26.03
CA ARG A 87 -25.90 -42.38 26.82
C ARG A 87 -26.57 -42.60 28.20
N GLN A 88 -27.61 -41.84 28.52
CA GLN A 88 -28.37 -41.97 29.76
C GLN A 88 -29.64 -42.81 29.51
N PRO A 89 -30.03 -43.72 30.42
CA PRO A 89 -31.23 -44.55 30.26
C PRO A 89 -32.52 -43.72 30.31
N ALA A 90 -33.54 -44.12 29.52
CA ALA A 90 -34.78 -43.37 29.31
C ALA A 90 -35.63 -43.15 30.58
N GLU A 91 -35.48 -44.01 31.60
CA GLU A 91 -36.20 -43.91 32.89
C GLU A 91 -35.52 -42.98 33.90
N ALA A 92 -34.35 -42.40 33.58
CA ALA A 92 -33.78 -41.30 34.34
C ALA A 92 -34.58 -40.02 34.04
N GLY A 93 -35.73 -39.90 34.70
CA GLY A 93 -36.47 -38.66 34.83
C GLY A 93 -35.54 -37.54 35.28
N VAL A 94 -35.90 -36.30 34.93
CA VAL A 94 -35.15 -35.08 35.24
C VAL A 94 -35.03 -34.88 36.75
N THR A 95 -34.13 -35.61 37.41
CA THR A 95 -33.73 -35.34 38.78
C THR A 95 -32.35 -34.72 38.77
N ASP A 96 -32.34 -33.42 39.09
CA ASP A 96 -31.23 -32.48 39.22
C ASP A 96 -30.16 -32.86 40.28
N ALA A 97 -29.96 -34.14 40.60
CA ALA A 97 -29.09 -34.55 41.70
C ALA A 97 -28.08 -35.61 41.26
N VAL A 98 -26.83 -35.19 41.03
CA VAL A 98 -25.62 -35.89 41.52
C VAL A 98 -24.51 -34.84 41.69
N VAL A 99 -24.34 -34.34 42.90
CA VAL A 99 -23.02 -33.93 43.41
C VAL A 99 -22.55 -35.14 44.24
N PRO A 100 -21.33 -35.68 44.04
CA PRO A 100 -20.86 -36.79 44.86
C PRO A 100 -20.65 -36.29 46.28
N SER A 101 -21.48 -36.73 47.23
CA SER A 101 -21.20 -36.56 48.66
C SER A 101 -20.21 -37.64 49.11
N GLY A 102 -19.14 -37.22 49.78
CA GLY A 102 -18.22 -38.12 50.49
C GLY A 102 -18.95 -38.96 51.55
N GLU A 103 -18.28 -40.05 51.93
CA GLU A 103 -18.74 -41.15 52.79
C GLU A 103 -19.59 -40.75 54.02
N PRO A 104 -20.63 -41.53 54.37
CA PRO A 104 -21.31 -41.40 55.67
C PRO A 104 -20.69 -42.36 56.70
N SER A 105 -20.36 -41.82 57.88
CA SER A 105 -20.13 -42.58 59.12
C SER A 105 -21.48 -42.93 59.78
N PRO A 106 -21.63 -44.09 60.47
CA PRO A 106 -22.92 -44.54 60.98
C PRO A 106 -23.17 -44.04 62.41
N ALA A 107 -24.24 -43.27 62.64
CA ALA A 107 -25.01 -43.31 63.89
C ALA A 107 -26.24 -42.38 63.87
N ALA A 108 -27.30 -42.89 64.50
CA ALA A 108 -28.44 -42.20 65.10
C ALA A 108 -29.59 -41.71 64.21
N SER A 109 -30.74 -42.35 64.47
CA SER A 109 -32.09 -42.09 64.00
C SER A 109 -32.66 -40.73 64.45
N ALA A 110 -33.03 -39.90 63.48
CA ALA A 110 -33.97 -38.79 63.64
C ALA A 110 -34.79 -38.65 62.32
N PRO A 111 -36.03 -38.12 62.34
CA PRO A 111 -36.86 -38.04 61.14
C PRO A 111 -36.20 -37.11 60.10
N LEU A 112 -36.00 -37.64 58.90
CA LEU A 112 -35.43 -36.92 57.75
C LEU A 112 -36.20 -35.61 57.48
N PRO A 113 -35.54 -34.43 57.48
CA PRO A 113 -36.05 -33.30 56.73
C PRO A 113 -36.13 -33.73 55.26
N SER A 114 -37.23 -33.43 54.58
CA SER A 114 -37.36 -33.60 53.13
C SER A 114 -36.07 -33.13 52.42
N PRO A 115 -35.48 -33.91 51.49
CA PRO A 115 -34.25 -33.49 50.83
C PRO A 115 -34.53 -32.18 50.10
N LEU A 116 -33.86 -31.11 50.54
CA LEU A 116 -33.86 -29.83 49.83
C LEU A 116 -33.46 -30.11 48.38
N LYS A 117 -34.39 -29.95 47.43
CA LYS A 117 -34.12 -30.10 45.99
C LYS A 117 -33.01 -29.13 45.59
N THR A 118 -31.76 -29.62 45.53
CA THR A 118 -30.64 -28.88 44.95
C THR A 118 -30.83 -28.83 43.44
N LYS A 119 -30.79 -27.63 42.86
CA LYS A 119 -30.91 -27.42 41.41
C LYS A 119 -29.54 -27.59 40.74
N ASN A 120 -29.52 -27.89 39.45
CA ASN A 120 -28.25 -28.11 38.73
C ASN A 120 -27.49 -26.77 38.55
N PRO A 121 -26.26 -26.63 39.11
CA PRO A 121 -25.50 -25.38 39.01
C PRO A 121 -25.07 -25.05 37.58
N TYR A 122 -24.85 -26.04 36.72
CA TYR A 122 -24.45 -25.82 35.33
C TYR A 122 -25.58 -25.26 34.46
N VAL A 123 -26.84 -25.60 34.79
CA VAL A 123 -28.03 -24.99 34.17
C VAL A 123 -28.15 -23.53 34.61
N ALA A 124 -27.97 -23.26 35.90
CA ALA A 124 -27.99 -21.90 36.44
C ALA A 124 -26.88 -21.01 35.83
N MET A 125 -25.70 -21.58 35.54
CA MET A 125 -24.61 -20.90 34.84
C MET A 125 -24.98 -20.61 33.38
N PHE A 126 -25.42 -21.62 32.64
CA PHE A 126 -25.79 -21.49 31.23
C PHE A 126 -26.86 -20.40 31.02
N LEU A 127 -27.91 -20.41 31.84
CA LEU A 127 -28.99 -19.42 31.76
C LEU A 127 -28.49 -18.01 32.08
N SER A 128 -27.68 -17.83 33.13
CA SER A 128 -27.08 -16.53 33.44
C SER A 128 -26.11 -16.03 32.36
N ARG A 129 -25.50 -16.94 31.58
CA ARG A 129 -24.69 -16.59 30.40
C ARG A 129 -25.52 -16.19 29.20
N LEU A 130 -26.71 -16.76 29.01
CA LEU A 130 -27.59 -16.35 27.91
C LEU A 130 -28.12 -14.93 28.15
N MET A 131 -28.56 -14.67 29.37
CA MET A 131 -28.97 -13.34 29.81
C MET A 131 -28.76 -13.23 31.34
N PRO A 132 -28.05 -12.18 31.81
CA PRO A 132 -27.85 -11.99 33.25
C PRO A 132 -29.21 -11.94 33.97
N GLY A 133 -29.37 -12.81 34.98
CA GLY A 133 -30.61 -12.92 35.76
C GLY A 133 -31.44 -14.18 35.49
N LEU A 134 -31.37 -14.80 34.30
CA LEU A 134 -32.15 -16.03 34.03
C LEU A 134 -31.74 -17.21 34.94
N GLY A 135 -30.47 -17.32 35.30
CA GLY A 135 -30.04 -18.31 36.29
C GLY A 135 -30.63 -18.06 37.68
N HIS A 136 -30.91 -16.79 38.04
CA HIS A 136 -31.60 -16.43 39.29
C HIS A 136 -33.08 -16.79 39.25
N VAL A 137 -33.73 -16.63 38.10
CA VAL A 137 -35.09 -17.13 37.84
C VAL A 137 -35.13 -18.65 38.02
N TYR A 138 -34.19 -19.38 37.40
CA TYR A 138 -34.12 -20.84 37.53
C TYR A 138 -34.00 -21.31 38.98
N ILE A 139 -33.23 -20.61 39.83
CA ILE A 139 -33.15 -20.96 41.27
C ILE A 139 -34.27 -20.36 42.15
N GLY A 140 -35.27 -19.70 41.57
CA GLY A 140 -36.42 -19.12 42.28
C GLY A 140 -36.15 -17.78 42.97
N LYS A 141 -35.02 -17.11 42.67
CA LYS A 141 -34.65 -15.81 43.24
C LYS A 141 -35.06 -14.65 42.33
N TRP A 142 -36.37 -14.46 42.15
CA TRP A 142 -36.94 -13.44 41.25
C TRP A 142 -36.46 -12.01 41.54
N GLY A 143 -36.35 -11.61 42.81
CA GLY A 143 -35.87 -10.27 43.17
C GLY A 143 -34.44 -9.98 42.67
N HIS A 144 -33.57 -10.98 42.63
CA HIS A 144 -32.21 -10.82 42.09
C HIS A 144 -32.21 -10.73 40.56
N ALA A 145 -33.09 -11.49 39.90
CA ALA A 145 -33.25 -11.42 38.45
C ALA A 145 -33.75 -10.03 38.01
N VAL A 146 -34.84 -9.56 38.62
CA VAL A 146 -35.43 -8.23 38.35
C VAL A 146 -34.42 -7.13 38.65
N GLY A 147 -33.74 -7.17 39.80
CA GLY A 147 -32.72 -6.19 40.15
C GLY A 147 -31.55 -6.15 39.15
N THR A 148 -31.08 -7.30 38.66
CA THR A 148 -30.02 -7.36 37.65
C THR A 148 -30.46 -6.73 36.33
N ILE A 149 -31.68 -7.03 35.88
CA ILE A 149 -32.24 -6.48 34.64
C ILE A 149 -32.43 -4.96 34.74
N ILE A 150 -32.96 -4.47 35.86
CA ILE A 150 -33.13 -3.02 36.09
C ILE A 150 -31.78 -2.30 36.03
N VAL A 151 -30.75 -2.83 36.69
CA VAL A 151 -29.41 -2.23 36.67
C VAL A 151 -28.84 -2.23 35.25
N LEU A 152 -29.03 -3.29 34.48
CA LEU A 152 -28.57 -3.34 33.09
C LEU A 152 -29.30 -2.32 32.22
N ILE A 153 -30.63 -2.23 32.31
CA ILE A 153 -31.42 -1.22 31.59
C ILE A 153 -30.95 0.18 31.98
N PHE A 154 -30.75 0.45 33.27
CA PHE A 154 -30.24 1.72 33.75
C PHE A 154 -28.87 2.06 33.15
N LEU A 155 -27.93 1.11 33.16
CA LEU A 155 -26.60 1.29 32.55
C LEU A 155 -26.69 1.61 31.04
N PHE A 156 -27.57 0.92 30.32
CA PHE A 156 -27.80 1.14 28.87
C PHE A 156 -28.49 2.46 28.54
N VAL A 157 -29.45 2.91 29.36
CA VAL A 157 -30.24 4.13 29.12
C VAL A 157 -29.51 5.39 29.60
N THR A 158 -28.59 5.26 30.55
CA THR A 158 -27.83 6.41 31.07
C THR A 158 -26.97 7.04 29.95
N PRO A 159 -27.08 8.35 29.68
CA PRO A 159 -26.26 9.00 28.67
C PRO A 159 -24.79 9.05 29.08
N HIS A 160 -23.89 8.58 28.21
CA HIS A 160 -22.44 8.63 28.44
C HIS A 160 -21.83 9.78 27.65
N LYS A 161 -21.33 10.80 28.36
CA LYS A 161 -20.78 12.02 27.73
C LYS A 161 -19.31 11.91 27.36
N THR A 162 -18.59 10.90 27.85
CA THR A 162 -17.15 10.74 27.62
C THR A 162 -16.76 9.28 27.36
N LYS A 163 -15.65 9.06 26.64
CA LYS A 163 -15.11 7.70 26.38
C LYS A 163 -14.82 6.92 27.67
N PRO A 164 -14.22 7.50 28.74
CA PRO A 164 -13.99 6.79 29.99
C PRO A 164 -15.28 6.31 30.68
N MET A 165 -16.35 7.11 30.66
CA MET A 165 -17.64 6.72 31.23
C MET A 165 -18.24 5.53 30.48
N TYR A 166 -18.17 5.54 29.16
CA TYR A 166 -18.62 4.43 28.32
C TYR A 166 -17.85 3.13 28.62
N TYR A 167 -16.52 3.20 28.74
CA TYR A 167 -15.72 2.01 29.10
C TYR A 167 -16.00 1.52 30.53
N ALA A 168 -16.21 2.42 31.50
CA ALA A 168 -16.58 2.07 32.85
C ALA A 168 -17.97 1.37 32.91
N MET A 169 -18.94 1.83 32.11
CA MET A 169 -20.23 1.17 31.94
C MET A 169 -20.05 -0.25 31.40
N LEU A 170 -19.31 -0.44 30.31
CA LEU A 170 -19.06 -1.76 29.74
C LEU A 170 -18.41 -2.71 30.75
N ALA A 171 -17.44 -2.21 31.53
CA ALA A 171 -16.81 -2.98 32.61
C ALA A 171 -17.81 -3.34 33.72
N ALA A 172 -18.72 -2.42 34.10
CA ALA A 172 -19.75 -2.67 35.09
C ALA A 172 -20.79 -3.70 34.62
N ILE A 173 -21.24 -3.61 33.37
CA ILE A 173 -22.13 -4.60 32.74
C ILE A 173 -21.49 -5.98 32.78
N TRP A 174 -20.22 -6.06 32.38
CA TRP A 174 -19.48 -7.32 32.39
C TRP A 174 -19.28 -7.88 33.82
N ALA A 175 -18.93 -7.03 34.79
CA ALA A 175 -18.80 -7.44 36.19
C ALA A 175 -20.12 -7.96 36.76
N LEU A 176 -21.25 -7.29 36.47
CA LEU A 176 -22.58 -7.76 36.85
C LEU A 176 -22.92 -9.10 36.22
N TRP A 177 -22.53 -9.33 34.97
CA TRP A 177 -22.74 -10.59 34.29
C TRP A 177 -21.96 -11.74 34.93
N VAL A 178 -20.68 -11.51 35.25
CA VAL A 178 -19.82 -12.47 35.98
C VAL A 178 -20.38 -12.77 37.37
N ILE A 179 -20.77 -11.73 38.12
CA ILE A 179 -21.39 -11.86 39.44
C ILE A 179 -22.69 -12.67 39.32
N ALA A 180 -23.49 -12.43 38.28
CA ALA A 180 -24.75 -13.13 38.08
C ALA A 180 -24.54 -14.63 37.80
N ILE A 181 -23.52 -14.98 37.00
CA ILE A 181 -23.13 -16.38 36.74
C ILE A 181 -22.67 -17.07 38.02
N TYR A 182 -21.79 -16.43 38.79
CA TYR A 182 -21.27 -17.00 40.04
C TYR A 182 -22.36 -17.14 41.11
N LYS A 183 -23.18 -16.10 41.33
CA LYS A 183 -24.25 -16.09 42.34
C LYS A 183 -25.39 -17.06 41.99
N SER A 184 -25.73 -17.26 40.71
CA SER A 184 -26.73 -18.25 40.31
C SER A 184 -26.21 -19.68 40.53
N ALA A 185 -24.94 -19.95 40.17
CA ALA A 185 -24.29 -21.23 40.40
C ALA A 185 -24.16 -21.57 41.89
N ALA A 186 -23.70 -20.61 42.71
CA ALA A 186 -23.62 -20.77 44.16
C ALA A 186 -25.01 -20.92 44.80
N GLY A 187 -26.01 -20.22 44.28
CA GLY A 187 -27.40 -20.30 44.73
C GLY A 187 -28.05 -21.65 44.48
N ALA A 188 -27.67 -22.34 43.39
CA ALA A 188 -28.11 -23.70 43.09
C ALA A 188 -27.55 -24.74 44.08
N CYS A 189 -26.41 -24.46 44.71
CA CYS A 189 -25.70 -25.32 45.67
C CYS A 189 -26.02 -25.03 47.16
N LYS A 190 -27.08 -24.26 47.47
CA LYS A 190 -27.35 -23.74 48.84
C LYS A 190 -27.57 -24.80 49.94
N GLY A 191 -27.68 -26.08 49.62
CA GLY A 191 -27.74 -27.19 50.58
C GLY A 191 -26.40 -27.88 50.88
N ALA A 192 -25.31 -27.52 50.16
CA ALA A 192 -24.04 -28.28 50.16
C ALA A 192 -22.82 -27.47 50.66
N GLY A 193 -23.01 -26.35 51.37
CA GLY A 193 -21.91 -25.52 51.89
C GLY A 193 -21.20 -24.63 50.84
N GLY A 194 -21.71 -24.57 49.61
CA GLY A 194 -21.20 -23.71 48.52
C GLY A 194 -20.95 -24.48 47.21
N PRO A 195 -20.57 -23.80 46.11
CA PRO A 195 -20.28 -24.48 44.85
C PRO A 195 -18.98 -25.29 44.94
N PRO A 196 -18.95 -26.53 44.43
CA PRO A 196 -17.74 -27.35 44.45
C PRO A 196 -16.62 -26.73 43.59
N ARG A 197 -15.36 -27.07 43.88
CA ARG A 197 -14.16 -26.58 43.15
C ARG A 197 -14.32 -26.53 41.61
N PRO A 198 -14.80 -27.60 40.92
CA PRO A 198 -14.98 -27.56 39.47
C PRO A 198 -15.98 -26.51 38.97
N VAL A 199 -17.06 -26.25 39.73
CA VAL A 199 -18.04 -25.20 39.38
C VAL A 199 -17.40 -23.81 39.54
N LYS A 200 -16.61 -23.60 40.60
CA LYS A 200 -15.87 -22.34 40.81
C LYS A 200 -14.85 -22.09 39.69
N LEU A 201 -14.06 -23.11 39.33
CA LEU A 201 -13.06 -23.03 38.26
C LEU A 201 -13.71 -22.74 36.90
N LEU A 202 -14.80 -23.43 36.57
CA LEU A 202 -15.53 -23.19 35.32
C LEU A 202 -16.14 -21.79 35.30
N ALA A 203 -16.80 -21.34 36.37
CA ALA A 203 -17.35 -19.99 36.45
C ALA A 203 -16.25 -18.91 36.30
N GLY A 204 -15.06 -19.16 36.89
CA GLY A 204 -13.89 -18.30 36.74
C GLY A 204 -13.35 -18.26 35.30
N ALA A 205 -13.21 -19.41 34.64
CA ALA A 205 -12.75 -19.49 33.25
C ALA A 205 -13.74 -18.83 32.28
N VAL A 206 -15.03 -19.05 32.50
CA VAL A 206 -16.12 -18.41 31.74
C VAL A 206 -16.09 -16.90 31.90
N ALA A 207 -15.90 -16.42 33.14
CA ALA A 207 -15.75 -15.00 33.39
C ALA A 207 -14.52 -14.47 32.65
N ALA A 208 -13.35 -15.06 32.85
CA ALA A 208 -12.07 -14.56 32.32
C ALA A 208 -11.93 -14.59 30.80
N LYS A 209 -12.70 -15.40 30.06
CA LYS A 209 -12.56 -15.54 28.60
C LYS A 209 -12.63 -14.21 27.85
N GLU A 210 -13.73 -13.46 28.01
CA GLU A 210 -13.96 -12.25 27.22
C GLU A 210 -13.00 -11.09 27.53
N PRO A 211 -12.65 -10.77 28.79
CA PRO A 211 -11.64 -9.74 29.05
C PRO A 211 -10.26 -10.17 28.57
N VAL A 212 -9.92 -11.46 28.58
CA VAL A 212 -8.67 -11.96 27.99
C VAL A 212 -8.67 -11.71 26.49
N LEU A 213 -9.77 -12.01 25.76
CA LEU A 213 -9.86 -11.71 24.33
C LEU A 213 -9.78 -10.21 24.03
N VAL A 214 -10.46 -9.37 24.82
CA VAL A 214 -10.36 -7.90 24.69
C VAL A 214 -8.94 -7.42 24.98
N ALA A 215 -8.30 -7.93 26.04
CA ALA A 215 -6.91 -7.59 26.37
C ALA A 215 -5.96 -8.02 25.24
N LEU A 216 -6.14 -9.21 24.67
CA LEU A 216 -5.38 -9.68 23.51
C LEU A 216 -5.60 -8.79 22.28
N ALA A 217 -6.84 -8.36 22.01
CA ALA A 217 -7.15 -7.44 20.91
C ALA A 217 -6.52 -6.05 21.13
N LEU A 218 -6.53 -5.54 22.37
CA LEU A 218 -5.87 -4.30 22.73
C LEU A 218 -4.35 -4.42 22.63
N LEU A 219 -3.77 -5.53 23.06
CA LEU A 219 -2.35 -5.83 22.88
C LEU A 219 -2.00 -5.89 21.38
N ALA A 220 -2.81 -6.55 20.55
CA ALA A 220 -2.64 -6.55 19.11
C ALA A 220 -2.73 -5.13 18.52
N LYS A 221 -3.66 -4.29 19.00
CA LYS A 221 -3.76 -2.88 18.57
C LYS A 221 -2.57 -2.03 19.03
N LEU A 222 -1.99 -2.33 20.18
CA LEU A 222 -0.82 -1.60 20.69
C LEU A 222 0.46 -2.00 19.94
N TRP A 223 0.63 -3.30 19.68
CA TRP A 223 1.91 -3.88 19.25
C TRP A 223 1.96 -4.37 17.81
N ALA A 224 0.83 -4.81 17.22
CA ALA A 224 0.84 -5.48 15.93
C ALA A 224 0.36 -4.60 14.77
N VAL A 225 -0.71 -3.83 14.97
CA VAL A 225 -1.42 -3.16 13.87
C VAL A 225 -1.89 -1.76 14.26
N GLU A 226 -1.73 -0.79 13.37
CA GLU A 226 -2.18 0.59 13.56
C GLU A 226 -2.87 1.14 12.31
N ALA A 227 -3.90 1.95 12.52
CA ALA A 227 -4.71 2.51 11.45
C ALA A 227 -4.43 4.00 11.30
N PHE A 228 -4.26 4.45 10.06
CA PHE A 228 -3.90 5.83 9.72
C PHE A 228 -4.94 6.43 8.78
N TYR A 229 -5.21 7.72 8.96
CA TYR A 229 -5.92 8.57 8.02
C TYR A 229 -4.88 9.30 7.15
N VAL A 230 -5.09 9.34 5.83
CA VAL A 230 -4.18 9.99 4.90
C VAL A 230 -4.82 11.29 4.39
N PRO A 231 -4.39 12.47 4.87
CA PRO A 231 -5.02 13.73 4.48
C PRO A 231 -4.51 14.29 3.14
N THR A 232 -3.31 13.91 2.69
CA THR A 232 -2.63 14.53 1.52
C THR A 232 -2.57 13.61 0.30
N GLY A 233 -2.59 14.20 -0.89
CA GLY A 233 -2.51 13.49 -2.18
C GLY A 233 -1.10 13.07 -2.59
N ALA A 234 -0.15 12.94 -1.65
CA ALA A 234 1.25 12.69 -1.98
C ALA A 234 1.53 11.26 -2.48
N MET A 235 0.65 10.33 -2.16
CA MET A 235 0.70 8.94 -2.65
C MET A 235 -0.36 8.67 -3.73
N ALA A 236 -0.99 9.72 -4.28
CA ALA A 236 -1.93 9.55 -5.39
C ALA A 236 -1.16 9.12 -6.65
N PRO A 237 -1.72 8.22 -7.49
CA PRO A 237 -3.09 7.68 -7.41
C PRO A 237 -3.27 6.47 -6.46
N THR A 238 -2.19 5.85 -5.98
CA THR A 238 -2.23 4.62 -5.15
C THR A 238 -3.06 4.81 -3.88
N ILE A 239 -2.76 5.86 -3.11
CA ILE A 239 -3.48 6.26 -1.91
C ILE A 239 -3.92 7.72 -2.08
N LEU A 240 -5.22 7.96 -1.96
CA LEU A 240 -5.77 9.31 -2.12
C LEU A 240 -5.83 10.02 -0.77
N GLY A 241 -5.42 11.29 -0.77
CA GLY A 241 -5.71 12.22 0.31
C GLY A 241 -7.12 12.78 0.22
N GLU A 242 -7.37 13.89 0.89
CA GLU A 242 -8.59 14.68 0.69
C GLU A 242 -8.65 15.17 -0.76
N HIS A 243 -9.74 14.83 -1.44
CA HIS A 243 -9.90 15.10 -2.87
C HIS A 243 -11.35 15.40 -3.22
N ALA A 244 -11.56 16.05 -4.35
CA ALA A 244 -12.86 16.17 -4.99
C ALA A 244 -12.90 15.32 -6.25
N GLU A 245 -13.99 14.62 -6.46
CA GLU A 245 -14.29 14.04 -7.76
C GLU A 245 -14.88 15.11 -8.67
N VAL A 246 -14.33 15.23 -9.87
CA VAL A 246 -14.72 16.26 -10.84
C VAL A 246 -15.01 15.59 -12.17
N MET A 247 -16.10 16.00 -12.81
CA MET A 247 -16.42 15.59 -14.18
C MET A 247 -16.07 16.75 -15.11
N CYS A 248 -15.35 16.46 -16.18
CA CYS A 248 -15.08 17.47 -17.20
C CYS A 248 -16.37 17.81 -17.95
N GLU A 249 -16.78 19.07 -17.92
CA GLU A 249 -17.99 19.52 -18.62
C GLU A 249 -17.87 19.44 -20.14
N ALA A 250 -16.66 19.57 -20.69
CA ALA A 250 -16.44 19.47 -22.14
C ALA A 250 -16.50 18.04 -22.64
N CYS A 251 -15.77 17.12 -21.99
CA CYS A 251 -15.51 15.79 -22.53
C CYS A 251 -16.15 14.64 -21.73
N GLY A 252 -16.71 14.95 -20.55
CA GLY A 252 -17.38 13.98 -19.67
C GLY A 252 -16.44 13.09 -18.86
N LEU A 253 -15.11 13.22 -19.02
CA LEU A 253 -14.16 12.40 -18.28
C LEU A 253 -14.19 12.74 -16.79
N ALA A 254 -14.35 11.71 -15.95
CA ALA A 254 -14.21 11.84 -14.50
C ALA A 254 -12.72 11.88 -14.12
N GLY A 255 -12.37 12.82 -13.25
CA GLY A 255 -11.05 12.99 -12.67
C GLY A 255 -11.13 13.23 -11.17
N ARG A 256 -9.96 13.22 -10.51
CA ARG A 256 -9.85 13.52 -9.08
C ARG A 256 -8.85 14.65 -8.90
N VAL A 257 -9.19 15.65 -8.10
CA VAL A 257 -8.33 16.80 -7.83
C VAL A 257 -8.14 16.93 -6.33
N ASP A 258 -6.96 17.35 -5.87
CA ASP A 258 -6.80 17.63 -4.44
C ASP A 258 -7.59 18.89 -4.06
N ALA A 259 -7.61 19.15 -2.76
CA ALA A 259 -8.18 20.36 -2.19
C ALA A 259 -7.45 21.66 -2.61
N ARG A 260 -6.27 21.61 -3.27
CA ARG A 260 -5.34 22.75 -3.40
C ARG A 260 -5.01 23.16 -4.85
N GLY A 261 -5.38 22.37 -5.86
CA GLY A 261 -4.92 22.54 -7.25
C GLY A 261 -5.88 23.25 -8.20
N LEU A 262 -5.30 24.05 -9.10
CA LEU A 262 -5.85 24.25 -10.45
C LEU A 262 -5.81 22.93 -11.19
N ALA A 263 -6.86 22.62 -11.95
CA ALA A 263 -7.01 21.34 -12.62
C ALA A 263 -7.42 21.57 -14.08
N GLU A 264 -6.66 21.04 -15.02
CA GLU A 264 -7.10 20.85 -16.40
C GLU A 264 -7.47 19.39 -16.60
N CYS A 265 -8.44 19.10 -17.47
CA CYS A 265 -8.75 17.73 -17.84
C CYS A 265 -7.54 17.10 -18.57
N THR A 266 -7.04 15.96 -18.08
CA THR A 266 -5.88 15.29 -18.70
C THR A 266 -6.17 14.86 -20.14
N ASN A 267 -7.41 14.49 -20.44
CA ASN A 267 -7.80 14.06 -21.78
C ASN A 267 -7.95 15.23 -22.76
N CYS A 268 -8.73 16.25 -22.41
CA CYS A 268 -9.17 17.27 -23.36
C CYS A 268 -8.53 18.65 -23.15
N GLY A 269 -7.81 18.86 -22.04
CA GLY A 269 -7.12 20.12 -21.71
C GLY A 269 -8.05 21.23 -21.19
N THR A 270 -9.37 21.01 -21.15
CA THR A 270 -10.31 22.01 -20.63
C THR A 270 -10.05 22.26 -19.14
N ALA A 271 -9.93 23.53 -18.75
CA ALA A 271 -9.87 23.93 -17.35
C ALA A 271 -11.11 23.42 -16.60
N LEU A 272 -10.90 22.70 -15.51
CA LEU A 272 -11.96 22.17 -14.67
C LEU A 272 -12.40 23.29 -13.70
N PRO A 273 -13.71 23.55 -13.58
CA PRO A 273 -14.20 24.66 -12.77
C PRO A 273 -13.80 24.45 -11.30
N LEU A 274 -12.93 25.33 -10.79
CA LEU A 274 -12.50 25.32 -9.38
C LEU A 274 -13.37 26.13 -8.44
N LYS A 275 -14.28 26.94 -8.96
CA LYS A 275 -15.09 27.86 -8.16
C LYS A 275 -16.41 27.20 -7.76
N GLY A 276 -16.65 27.09 -6.45
CA GLY A 276 -17.91 26.62 -5.86
C GLY A 276 -17.67 25.69 -4.65
N PRO A 277 -18.67 25.52 -3.76
CA PRO A 277 -18.58 24.54 -2.69
C PRO A 277 -18.52 23.12 -3.30
N ARG A 278 -17.39 22.44 -3.15
CA ARG A 278 -17.25 21.03 -3.54
C ARG A 278 -17.51 20.12 -2.36
N GLN A 279 -18.19 19.01 -2.60
CA GLN A 279 -18.20 17.91 -1.65
C GLN A 279 -16.82 17.27 -1.67
N MET A 280 -16.03 17.57 -0.65
CA MET A 280 -14.72 16.94 -0.45
C MET A 280 -14.94 15.50 0.03
N SER A 281 -14.32 14.56 -0.64
CA SER A 281 -14.15 13.20 -0.16
C SER A 281 -13.03 13.18 0.88
N GLU A 282 -13.28 12.51 1.99
CA GLU A 282 -12.22 12.21 2.96
C GLU A 282 -11.13 11.36 2.30
N GLY A 283 -9.89 11.53 2.76
CA GLY A 283 -8.79 10.69 2.32
C GLY A 283 -8.90 9.23 2.75
N ASP A 284 -8.10 8.40 2.09
CA ASP A 284 -8.02 6.97 2.36
C ASP A 284 -7.61 6.70 3.81
N ARG A 285 -8.15 5.61 4.37
CA ARG A 285 -7.66 5.08 5.64
C ARG A 285 -6.99 3.74 5.43
N ILE A 286 -5.78 3.65 5.93
CA ILE A 286 -4.88 2.51 5.71
C ILE A 286 -4.53 1.84 7.04
N VAL A 287 -4.18 0.57 6.97
CA VAL A 287 -3.69 -0.21 8.11
C VAL A 287 -2.23 -0.57 7.87
N ALA A 288 -1.39 -0.34 8.87
CA ALA A 288 0.02 -0.71 8.88
C ALA A 288 0.33 -1.77 9.93
N ILE A 289 1.17 -2.74 9.54
CA ILE A 289 1.71 -3.78 10.41
C ILE A 289 2.99 -3.24 11.04
N LYS A 290 3.03 -3.20 12.39
CA LYS A 290 4.13 -2.63 13.19
C LYS A 290 5.25 -3.62 13.48
N LEU A 291 5.03 -4.91 13.22
CA LEU A 291 5.98 -5.99 13.48
C LEU A 291 7.07 -6.04 12.41
N LEU A 292 7.80 -4.95 12.22
CA LEU A 292 8.83 -4.80 11.18
C LEU A 292 10.02 -5.77 11.35
N ASN A 293 10.20 -6.36 12.53
CA ASN A 293 11.19 -7.43 12.74
C ASN A 293 10.73 -8.79 12.20
N LEU A 294 9.42 -8.96 11.95
CA LEU A 294 8.82 -10.18 11.42
C LEU A 294 8.39 -10.03 9.96
N VAL A 295 8.43 -8.81 9.43
CA VAL A 295 8.01 -8.48 8.07
C VAL A 295 9.21 -7.93 7.31
N GLU A 296 9.56 -8.60 6.22
CA GLU A 296 10.60 -8.12 5.32
C GLU A 296 10.14 -6.84 4.60
N LEU A 297 10.97 -5.80 4.67
CA LEU A 297 10.80 -4.56 3.92
C LEU A 297 11.44 -4.71 2.55
N ARG A 298 10.64 -4.55 1.50
CA ARG A 298 11.06 -4.68 0.12
C ARG A 298 10.94 -3.34 -0.60
N PRO A 299 11.75 -3.11 -1.64
CA PRO A 299 11.54 -1.95 -2.50
C PRO A 299 10.11 -1.95 -3.04
N TRP A 300 9.56 -0.76 -3.19
CA TRP A 300 8.18 -0.45 -3.57
C TRP A 300 7.11 -0.68 -2.50
N ASP A 301 7.46 -1.21 -1.33
CA ASP A 301 6.50 -1.30 -0.21
C ASP A 301 6.00 0.08 0.22
N VAL A 302 4.72 0.19 0.59
CA VAL A 302 4.19 1.39 1.23
C VAL A 302 4.49 1.34 2.73
N ILE A 303 5.20 2.34 3.25
CA ILE A 303 5.59 2.42 4.66
C ILE A 303 5.04 3.67 5.33
N VAL A 304 4.69 3.52 6.61
CA VAL A 304 4.31 4.61 7.51
C VAL A 304 5.46 4.83 8.49
N PHE A 305 5.88 6.08 8.66
CA PHE A 305 7.01 6.47 9.49
C PHE A 305 6.82 7.87 10.05
N ARG A 306 7.54 8.20 11.13
CA ARG A 306 7.61 9.57 11.64
C ARG A 306 8.49 10.41 10.73
N ASN A 307 8.02 11.57 10.30
CA ASN A 307 8.75 12.47 9.41
C ASN A 307 10.07 12.92 10.09
N PRO A 308 11.26 12.59 9.54
CA PRO A 308 12.53 12.99 10.13
C PRO A 308 12.73 14.50 10.25
N GLN A 309 11.98 15.32 9.50
CA GLN A 309 12.00 16.78 9.62
C GLN A 309 11.19 17.30 10.82
N ASN A 310 10.18 16.53 11.26
CA ASN A 310 9.29 16.84 12.38
C ASN A 310 8.67 15.54 12.91
N LEU A 311 9.19 14.99 14.01
CA LEU A 311 8.78 13.68 14.52
C LEU A 311 7.37 13.65 15.12
N ARG A 312 6.66 14.79 15.14
CA ARG A 312 5.24 14.90 15.50
C ARG A 312 4.31 14.51 14.36
N GLU A 313 4.82 14.44 13.14
CA GLU A 313 4.05 14.12 11.94
C GLU A 313 4.38 12.70 11.45
N ASN A 314 3.35 12.00 10.97
CA ASN A 314 3.51 10.70 10.33
C ASN A 314 3.32 10.84 8.83
N TYR A 315 4.24 10.27 8.06
CA TYR A 315 4.20 10.26 6.61
C TYR A 315 3.94 8.84 6.10
N VAL A 316 3.29 8.75 4.94
CA VAL A 316 3.17 7.53 4.15
C VAL A 316 3.86 7.75 2.82
N LYS A 317 4.81 6.87 2.48
CA LYS A 317 5.59 6.94 1.24
C LYS A 317 5.91 5.55 0.73
N ARG A 318 6.41 5.49 -0.49
CA ARG A 318 7.00 4.28 -1.06
C ARG A 318 8.44 4.12 -0.60
N LEU A 319 8.78 2.93 -0.14
CA LEU A 319 10.15 2.55 0.18
C LEU A 319 10.92 2.30 -1.11
N ILE A 320 11.98 3.07 -1.36
CA ILE A 320 12.74 3.00 -2.61
C ILE A 320 14.12 2.40 -2.37
N GLY A 321 14.84 2.89 -1.38
CA GLY A 321 16.20 2.43 -1.08
C GLY A 321 16.30 1.72 0.26
N LEU A 322 17.08 0.65 0.29
CA LEU A 322 17.37 -0.15 1.47
C LEU A 322 18.75 0.16 2.05
N PRO A 323 19.01 -0.19 3.32
CA PRO A 323 20.26 0.13 3.99
C PRO A 323 21.47 -0.47 3.27
N GLY A 324 22.45 0.38 2.95
CA GLY A 324 23.70 0.05 2.27
C GLY A 324 23.70 0.43 0.79
N GLU A 325 22.53 0.59 0.17
CA GLU A 325 22.39 0.88 -1.26
C GLU A 325 22.75 2.34 -1.59
N SER A 326 23.18 2.57 -2.84
CA SER A 326 23.11 3.91 -3.46
C SER A 326 21.90 3.99 -4.37
N ILE A 327 21.18 5.10 -4.32
CA ILE A 327 20.00 5.39 -5.16
C ILE A 327 20.26 6.62 -6.01
N GLU A 328 19.88 6.56 -7.28
CA GLU A 328 19.90 7.70 -8.19
C GLU A 328 18.66 7.66 -9.09
N ILE A 329 18.01 8.81 -9.25
CA ILE A 329 16.87 9.00 -10.14
C ILE A 329 17.38 9.69 -11.39
N ILE A 330 17.14 9.10 -12.55
CA ILE A 330 17.59 9.62 -13.85
C ILE A 330 16.43 9.52 -14.83
N LEU A 331 16.01 10.66 -15.39
CA LEU A 331 14.90 10.73 -16.35
C LEU A 331 13.61 10.04 -15.86
N GLY A 332 13.27 10.22 -14.59
CA GLY A 332 12.07 9.64 -13.97
C GLY A 332 12.23 8.23 -13.42
N ASP A 333 13.23 7.49 -13.88
CA ASP A 333 13.50 6.09 -13.51
C ASP A 333 14.41 6.00 -12.29
N VAL A 334 14.20 4.97 -11.46
CA VAL A 334 15.00 4.73 -10.26
C VAL A 334 16.10 3.72 -10.54
N PHE A 335 17.35 4.09 -10.25
CA PHE A 335 18.52 3.23 -10.31
C PHE A 335 19.09 2.97 -8.93
N CYS A 336 19.66 1.79 -8.74
CA CYS A 336 20.30 1.39 -7.50
C CYS A 336 21.59 0.61 -7.74
N ARG A 337 22.50 0.66 -6.78
CA ARG A 337 23.67 -0.23 -6.68
C ARG A 337 23.92 -0.61 -5.22
N SER A 338 24.47 -1.80 -4.99
CA SER A 338 24.74 -2.33 -3.63
C SER A 338 25.93 -1.65 -2.95
N ASP A 339 26.89 -1.19 -3.73
CA ASP A 339 28.14 -0.56 -3.30
C ASP A 339 28.72 0.25 -4.47
N GLU A 340 29.87 0.91 -4.26
CA GLU A 340 30.46 1.82 -5.23
C GLU A 340 31.02 1.14 -6.49
N ASN A 341 31.39 -0.13 -6.40
CA ASN A 341 31.97 -0.90 -7.50
C ASN A 341 30.92 -1.69 -8.28
N ALA A 342 29.73 -1.89 -7.69
CA ALA A 342 28.62 -2.55 -8.36
C ALA A 342 28.05 -1.67 -9.50
N PRO A 343 27.65 -2.28 -10.64
CA PRO A 343 27.00 -1.56 -11.71
C PRO A 343 25.63 -1.05 -11.26
N TRP A 344 25.24 0.11 -11.77
CA TRP A 344 23.88 0.61 -11.62
C TRP A 344 22.89 -0.34 -12.27
N ARG A 345 21.79 -0.62 -11.56
CA ARG A 345 20.68 -1.43 -12.03
C ARG A 345 19.39 -0.67 -11.89
N ILE A 346 18.52 -0.80 -12.88
CA ILE A 346 17.17 -0.25 -12.78
C ILE A 346 16.39 -0.98 -11.69
N ARG A 347 15.73 -0.21 -10.83
CA ARG A 347 14.83 -0.71 -9.80
C ARG A 347 13.43 -0.75 -10.38
N ARG A 348 13.06 -1.86 -11.03
CA ARG A 348 11.76 -1.98 -11.68
C ARG A 348 10.62 -2.08 -10.66
N LYS A 349 9.49 -1.45 -10.98
CA LYS A 349 8.24 -1.60 -10.23
C LYS A 349 7.70 -3.03 -10.39
N PRO A 350 7.25 -3.69 -9.31
CA PRO A 350 6.49 -4.92 -9.41
C PRO A 350 5.21 -4.71 -10.24
N PRO A 351 4.66 -5.73 -10.92
CA PRO A 351 3.47 -5.57 -11.76
C PRO A 351 2.26 -4.95 -11.05
N SER A 352 2.01 -5.32 -9.78
CA SER A 352 0.93 -4.73 -8.98
C SER A 352 1.09 -3.23 -8.75
N VAL A 353 2.34 -2.80 -8.50
CA VAL A 353 2.71 -1.41 -8.30
C VAL A 353 2.63 -0.64 -9.60
N GLN A 354 3.16 -1.19 -10.70
CA GLN A 354 3.08 -0.55 -12.02
C GLN A 354 1.62 -0.32 -12.44
N GLU A 355 0.74 -1.30 -12.24
CA GLU A 355 -0.66 -1.16 -12.61
C GLU A 355 -1.37 -0.08 -11.79
N SER A 356 -0.99 0.10 -10.52
CA SER A 356 -1.63 1.09 -9.64
C SER A 356 -1.26 2.54 -9.94
N VAL A 357 -0.19 2.77 -10.70
CA VAL A 357 0.37 4.12 -10.93
C VAL A 357 0.14 4.67 -12.34
N TRP A 358 -0.41 3.88 -13.27
CA TRP A 358 -0.77 4.37 -14.61
C TRP A 358 -1.73 5.57 -14.54
N GLN A 359 -1.37 6.65 -15.22
CA GLN A 359 -2.15 7.89 -15.29
C GLN A 359 -2.70 8.06 -16.71
N LEU A 360 -4.02 8.21 -16.82
CA LEU A 360 -4.69 8.40 -18.10
C LEU A 360 -4.35 9.75 -18.73
N LEU A 361 -3.73 9.72 -19.92
CA LEU A 361 -3.45 10.88 -20.75
C LEU A 361 -4.52 11.13 -21.80
N CYS A 362 -5.02 10.06 -22.41
CA CYS A 362 -6.04 10.18 -23.43
C CYS A 362 -6.98 8.98 -23.39
N ASP A 363 -8.27 9.24 -23.50
CA ASP A 363 -9.30 8.26 -23.77
C ASP A 363 -10.21 8.76 -24.89
N GLN A 364 -10.16 8.06 -26.02
CA GLN A 364 -10.88 8.41 -27.23
C GLN A 364 -12.40 8.32 -27.06
N ASP A 365 -12.91 7.56 -26.08
CA ASP A 365 -14.35 7.47 -25.80
C ASP A 365 -14.90 8.74 -25.15
N TYR A 366 -14.04 9.59 -24.62
CA TYR A 366 -14.39 10.84 -23.93
C TYR A 366 -14.02 12.06 -24.77
N LEU A 367 -14.45 12.11 -26.03
CA LEU A 367 -14.38 13.33 -26.85
C LEU A 367 -15.72 14.08 -26.87
N PRO A 368 -15.71 15.43 -26.87
CA PRO A 368 -16.91 16.23 -27.09
C PRO A 368 -17.55 15.90 -28.45
N ARG A 369 -18.86 15.62 -28.44
CA ARG A 369 -19.62 15.27 -29.65
C ARG A 369 -19.87 16.48 -30.56
N ASP A 370 -19.84 17.69 -30.02
CA ASP A 370 -20.09 18.94 -30.72
C ASP A 370 -18.93 19.39 -31.64
N GLY A 371 -17.83 18.64 -31.68
CA GLY A 371 -16.68 19.01 -32.50
C GLY A 371 -15.78 20.08 -31.90
N SER A 372 -16.08 20.56 -30.69
CA SER A 372 -15.36 21.67 -30.04
C SER A 372 -13.86 21.40 -29.84
N LEU A 373 -13.47 20.12 -29.79
CA LEU A 373 -12.07 19.70 -29.70
C LEU A 373 -11.69 18.75 -30.83
N ARG A 374 -10.48 18.96 -31.36
CA ARG A 374 -9.82 18.06 -32.31
C ARG A 374 -9.41 16.78 -31.58
N GLY A 375 -9.64 15.63 -32.21
CA GLY A 375 -9.13 14.34 -31.71
C GLY A 375 -7.61 14.30 -31.72
N ARG A 376 -7.01 13.46 -30.85
CA ARG A 376 -5.54 13.33 -30.73
C ARG A 376 -4.95 12.27 -31.64
N TRP A 377 -5.72 11.75 -32.59
CA TRP A 377 -5.27 10.75 -33.53
C TRP A 377 -5.32 11.31 -34.95
N ARG A 378 -4.20 11.21 -35.65
CA ARG A 378 -4.05 11.66 -37.03
C ARG A 378 -3.96 10.44 -37.94
N THR A 379 -4.83 10.39 -38.93
CA THR A 379 -4.84 9.33 -39.95
C THR A 379 -3.85 9.67 -41.06
N GLU A 380 -3.00 8.71 -41.41
CA GLU A 380 -2.12 8.72 -42.57
C GLU A 380 -2.38 7.46 -43.40
N GLY A 381 -2.62 7.62 -44.70
CA GLY A 381 -3.06 6.52 -45.57
C GLY A 381 -4.57 6.28 -45.53
N ASP A 382 -4.99 5.02 -45.46
CA ASP A 382 -6.39 4.61 -45.70
C ASP A 382 -7.27 4.59 -44.43
N TRP A 383 -6.72 4.90 -43.25
CA TRP A 383 -7.52 4.99 -42.02
C TRP A 383 -8.60 6.07 -42.13
N LYS A 384 -9.83 5.73 -41.78
CA LYS A 384 -10.97 6.66 -41.73
C LYS A 384 -11.54 6.74 -40.32
N GLU A 385 -11.61 7.94 -39.77
CA GLU A 385 -12.36 8.21 -38.54
C GLU A 385 -13.86 7.97 -38.81
N ALA A 386 -14.53 7.23 -37.93
CA ALA A 386 -15.96 7.00 -38.03
C ALA A 386 -16.76 8.24 -37.60
N GLU A 387 -18.04 8.30 -37.97
CA GLU A 387 -18.94 9.41 -37.63
C GLU A 387 -19.07 9.64 -36.11
N ASP A 388 -18.93 8.57 -35.31
CA ASP A 388 -18.97 8.65 -33.85
C ASP A 388 -17.72 9.31 -33.24
N ARG A 389 -16.66 9.52 -34.04
CA ARG A 389 -15.35 10.03 -33.65
C ARG A 389 -14.66 9.22 -32.56
N ARG A 390 -15.10 7.98 -32.33
CA ARG A 390 -14.57 7.07 -31.29
C ARG A 390 -13.90 5.83 -31.86
N SER A 391 -14.13 5.56 -33.14
CA SER A 391 -13.56 4.44 -33.84
C SER A 391 -12.90 4.84 -35.15
N PHE A 392 -11.91 4.05 -35.57
CA PHE A 392 -11.25 4.19 -36.85
C PHE A 392 -11.40 2.89 -37.63
N ARG A 393 -11.72 3.00 -38.92
CA ARG A 393 -11.89 1.86 -39.82
C ARG A 393 -10.83 1.90 -40.90
N LEU A 394 -10.27 0.74 -41.16
CA LEU A 394 -9.37 0.50 -42.27
C LEU A 394 -10.13 -0.33 -43.32
N PRO A 395 -10.23 0.12 -44.58
CA PRO A 395 -10.93 -0.64 -45.61
C PRO A 395 -10.20 -1.94 -45.94
N ASP A 396 -10.95 -2.95 -46.35
CA ASP A 396 -10.38 -4.24 -46.75
C ASP A 396 -9.39 -4.07 -47.90
N GLY A 397 -8.26 -4.77 -47.81
CA GLY A 397 -7.17 -4.65 -48.81
C GLY A 397 -6.36 -3.36 -48.73
N ALA A 398 -6.56 -2.52 -47.70
CA ALA A 398 -5.73 -1.35 -47.45
C ALA A 398 -4.25 -1.72 -47.31
N LYS A 399 -3.40 -0.82 -47.82
CA LYS A 399 -1.94 -0.90 -47.63
C LYS A 399 -1.58 -0.45 -46.22
N GLU A 400 -0.29 -0.55 -45.88
CA GLU A 400 0.25 -0.06 -44.61
C GLU A 400 -0.19 1.39 -44.36
N SER A 401 -1.07 1.55 -43.37
CA SER A 401 -1.69 2.82 -43.01
C SER A 401 -1.48 3.08 -41.53
N LEU A 402 -1.17 4.33 -41.17
CA LEU A 402 -0.73 4.72 -39.84
C LEU A 402 -1.77 5.62 -39.17
N LEU A 403 -2.01 5.38 -37.89
CA LEU A 403 -2.78 6.23 -37.00
C LEU A 403 -1.85 6.74 -35.91
N SER A 404 -1.40 7.99 -36.05
CA SER A 404 -0.38 8.60 -35.19
C SER A 404 -1.01 9.38 -34.05
N PHE A 405 -0.49 9.24 -32.83
CA PHE A 405 -0.91 10.04 -31.69
C PHE A 405 -0.31 11.44 -31.77
N ASP A 406 -1.17 12.44 -31.98
CA ASP A 406 -0.86 13.86 -32.16
C ASP A 406 -1.10 14.60 -30.84
N ALA A 407 -0.03 14.77 -30.06
CA ALA A 407 -0.06 15.45 -28.76
C ALA A 407 1.09 16.44 -28.60
N ASP A 408 0.80 17.53 -27.88
CA ASP A 408 1.82 18.48 -27.43
C ASP A 408 2.69 17.82 -26.35
N ARG A 409 3.99 18.14 -26.37
CA ARG A 409 4.99 17.66 -25.41
C ARG A 409 4.56 17.82 -23.95
N LYS A 410 3.81 18.88 -23.62
CA LYS A 410 3.29 19.17 -22.28
C LYS A 410 2.43 18.03 -21.71
N LEU A 411 1.79 17.24 -22.56
CA LEU A 411 0.96 16.11 -22.11
C LEU A 411 1.80 15.02 -21.42
N PHE A 412 3.09 14.94 -21.73
CA PHE A 412 4.01 13.96 -21.19
C PHE A 412 4.79 14.47 -19.97
N PHE A 413 4.53 15.69 -19.52
CA PHE A 413 5.18 16.23 -18.32
C PHE A 413 4.74 15.48 -17.06
N PRO A 414 5.60 15.42 -16.02
CA PRO A 414 5.38 14.64 -14.80
C PRO A 414 4.16 15.12 -13.99
N CYS A 415 3.73 16.36 -14.20
CA CYS A 415 2.58 16.93 -13.54
C CYS A 415 1.29 16.41 -14.20
N SER A 416 0.40 15.78 -13.44
CA SER A 416 -1.01 15.86 -13.83
C SER A 416 -1.41 17.30 -13.55
N SER A 417 -1.98 17.99 -14.52
CA SER A 417 -2.56 19.34 -14.43
C SER A 417 -3.42 19.62 -13.19
N GLN A 418 -3.71 18.62 -12.36
CA GLN A 418 -4.48 18.59 -11.11
C GLN A 418 -3.67 18.95 -9.85
N PHE A 419 -2.33 18.96 -9.86
CA PHE A 419 -1.50 19.10 -8.64
C PHE A 419 -0.36 20.13 -8.67
N GLY A 420 -0.17 20.89 -9.76
CA GLY A 420 0.75 22.04 -9.90
C GLY A 420 2.14 21.92 -9.23
N ALA A 421 3.21 21.76 -10.01
CA ALA A 421 4.55 21.60 -9.44
C ALA A 421 5.68 22.12 -10.34
N GLY A 422 6.86 22.34 -9.74
CA GLY A 422 8.09 22.66 -10.46
C GLY A 422 8.73 21.42 -11.08
N PHE A 423 9.03 21.49 -12.37
CA PHE A 423 9.74 20.48 -13.14
C PHE A 423 10.50 21.19 -14.27
N ASP A 424 11.44 20.50 -14.89
CA ASP A 424 12.22 21.05 -16.00
C ASP A 424 11.51 20.72 -17.33
N GLU A 425 10.98 21.71 -18.04
CA GLU A 425 10.26 21.48 -19.31
C GLU A 425 11.17 20.92 -20.42
N THR A 426 12.49 21.11 -20.33
CA THR A 426 13.45 20.61 -21.31
C THR A 426 13.86 19.17 -21.04
N ALA A 427 13.77 18.69 -19.81
CA ALA A 427 14.26 17.38 -19.42
C ALA A 427 13.21 16.42 -18.83
N ASP A 428 12.23 16.93 -18.09
CA ASP A 428 11.22 16.12 -17.41
C ASP A 428 10.07 15.74 -18.34
N VAL A 429 10.31 14.70 -19.15
CA VAL A 429 9.34 14.12 -20.08
C VAL A 429 9.20 12.63 -19.82
N CYS A 430 8.00 12.20 -19.45
CA CYS A 430 7.70 10.79 -19.22
C CYS A 430 7.63 10.03 -20.56
N GLY A 431 8.60 9.15 -20.79
CA GLY A 431 8.65 8.26 -21.94
C GLY A 431 8.03 6.88 -21.70
N ASP A 432 7.62 6.59 -20.46
CA ASP A 432 7.06 5.31 -20.06
C ASP A 432 5.55 5.36 -20.25
N LEU A 433 5.08 4.70 -21.31
CA LEU A 433 3.72 4.81 -21.83
C LEU A 433 3.08 3.44 -22.01
N ARG A 434 1.75 3.42 -21.91
CA ARG A 434 0.91 2.28 -22.29
C ARG A 434 -0.13 2.73 -23.29
N LEU A 435 -0.05 2.17 -24.50
CA LEU A 435 -1.09 2.27 -25.52
C LEU A 435 -1.99 1.04 -25.43
N THR A 436 -3.30 1.28 -25.26
CA THR A 436 -4.33 0.22 -25.27
C THR A 436 -5.32 0.50 -26.39
N VAL A 437 -5.72 -0.53 -27.11
CA VAL A 437 -6.71 -0.45 -28.19
C VAL A 437 -7.51 -1.75 -28.26
N GLU A 438 -8.78 -1.65 -28.64
CA GLU A 438 -9.57 -2.81 -29.02
C GLU A 438 -9.62 -2.92 -30.54
N TRP A 439 -9.08 -4.02 -31.09
CA TRP A 439 -9.01 -4.29 -32.51
C TRP A 439 -10.04 -5.35 -32.91
N THR A 440 -10.81 -5.08 -33.95
CA THR A 440 -11.69 -6.06 -34.61
C THR A 440 -10.98 -6.57 -35.86
N PRO A 441 -10.46 -7.82 -35.86
CA PRO A 441 -9.64 -8.33 -36.95
C PRO A 441 -10.43 -8.53 -38.24
N PRO A 442 -9.84 -8.21 -39.42
CA PRO A 442 -10.39 -8.59 -40.72
C PRO A 442 -10.24 -10.10 -40.97
N GLN A 443 -10.61 -10.57 -42.16
CA GLN A 443 -10.37 -11.96 -42.58
C GLN A 443 -8.88 -12.26 -42.72
N GLN A 444 -8.12 -11.31 -43.27
CA GLN A 444 -6.67 -11.40 -43.43
C GLN A 444 -6.07 -10.02 -43.21
N GLY A 445 -4.99 -9.96 -42.44
CA GLY A 445 -4.33 -8.70 -42.09
C GLY A 445 -3.57 -8.80 -40.77
N GLN A 446 -2.96 -7.69 -40.38
CA GLN A 446 -2.26 -7.55 -39.11
C GLN A 446 -2.44 -6.14 -38.55
N ILE A 447 -2.23 -6.01 -37.25
CA ILE A 447 -2.15 -4.72 -36.56
C ILE A 447 -0.82 -4.63 -35.82
N ARG A 448 -0.21 -3.44 -35.82
CA ARG A 448 1.02 -3.15 -35.09
C ARG A 448 0.83 -1.94 -34.19
N LEU A 449 1.14 -2.11 -32.91
CA LEU A 449 1.26 -1.00 -31.96
C LEU A 449 2.71 -0.54 -31.95
N ARG A 450 2.97 0.76 -32.14
CA ARG A 450 4.31 1.34 -32.16
C ARG A 450 4.49 2.33 -31.01
N LEU A 451 5.69 2.32 -30.44
CA LEU A 451 6.09 3.23 -29.36
C LEU A 451 7.52 3.70 -29.62
N GLY A 452 7.75 5.01 -29.58
CA GLY A 452 9.07 5.62 -29.64
C GLY A 452 9.46 6.26 -28.31
N ARG A 453 10.69 6.02 -27.84
CA ARG A 453 11.29 6.63 -26.65
C ARG A 453 12.77 6.89 -26.90
N MET A 454 13.21 8.14 -26.73
CA MET A 454 14.64 8.51 -26.72
C MET A 454 15.42 8.06 -27.97
N GLY A 455 14.78 8.19 -29.15
CA GLY A 455 15.37 7.78 -30.43
C GLY A 455 15.32 6.27 -30.71
N MET A 456 14.76 5.47 -29.82
CA MET A 456 14.45 4.06 -30.06
C MET A 456 12.98 3.92 -30.47
N GLU A 457 12.71 2.97 -31.36
CA GLU A 457 11.36 2.60 -31.78
C GLU A 457 11.11 1.13 -31.49
N PHE A 458 9.92 0.84 -30.99
CA PHE A 458 9.44 -0.49 -30.65
C PHE A 458 8.13 -0.77 -31.37
N GLN A 459 7.88 -2.03 -31.69
CA GLN A 459 6.56 -2.46 -32.15
C GLN A 459 6.15 -3.81 -31.57
N ALA A 460 4.85 -3.96 -31.39
CA ALA A 460 4.20 -5.24 -31.17
C ALA A 460 3.19 -5.49 -32.28
N GLU A 461 3.32 -6.63 -32.94
CA GLU A 461 2.48 -7.07 -34.06
C GLU A 461 1.54 -8.19 -33.60
N LEU A 462 0.30 -8.15 -34.07
CA LEU A 462 -0.62 -9.28 -34.02
C LEU A 462 -1.25 -9.50 -35.39
N SER A 463 -1.05 -10.70 -35.93
CA SER A 463 -1.63 -11.15 -37.18
C SER A 463 -2.96 -11.88 -36.95
N THR A 464 -3.81 -11.88 -37.98
CA THR A 464 -5.13 -12.57 -37.98
C THR A 464 -5.04 -14.07 -37.71
N ASP A 465 -3.90 -14.69 -38.02
CA ASP A 465 -3.59 -16.10 -37.73
C ASP A 465 -3.21 -16.36 -36.26
N GLY A 466 -3.15 -15.32 -35.43
CA GLY A 466 -2.82 -15.38 -34.01
C GLY A 466 -1.33 -15.23 -33.70
N THR A 467 -0.49 -15.05 -34.72
CA THR A 467 0.94 -14.82 -34.53
C THR A 467 1.17 -13.45 -33.88
N ALA A 468 1.78 -13.43 -32.71
CA ALA A 468 2.21 -12.22 -32.01
C ALA A 468 3.73 -12.09 -32.08
N ILE A 469 4.24 -10.88 -32.38
CA ILE A 469 5.67 -10.60 -32.49
C ILE A 469 6.00 -9.31 -31.73
N LEU A 470 7.12 -9.30 -31.00
CA LEU A 470 7.68 -8.11 -30.35
C LEU A 470 9.03 -7.78 -31.01
N SER A 471 9.25 -6.53 -31.41
CA SER A 471 10.48 -6.11 -32.08
C SER A 471 10.90 -4.67 -31.76
N SER A 472 12.17 -4.38 -32.01
CA SER A 472 12.74 -3.02 -31.93
C SER A 472 13.38 -2.63 -33.26
N ARG A 473 13.42 -1.33 -33.53
CA ARG A 473 14.10 -0.80 -34.72
C ARG A 473 15.60 -0.70 -34.49
N ARG A 474 16.38 -1.22 -35.43
CA ARG A 474 17.84 -1.10 -35.47
C ARG A 474 18.27 0.26 -36.01
N ALA A 475 19.54 0.60 -35.78
CA ALA A 475 20.16 1.81 -36.30
C ALA A 475 20.20 1.87 -37.84
N ASP A 476 20.20 0.72 -38.52
CA ASP A 476 20.11 0.63 -39.99
C ASP A 476 18.67 0.78 -40.53
N GLY A 477 17.69 0.97 -39.65
CA GLY A 477 16.28 1.13 -39.98
C GLY A 477 15.48 -0.17 -40.05
N SER A 478 16.13 -1.34 -39.99
CA SER A 478 15.46 -2.65 -40.02
C SER A 478 14.84 -3.04 -38.67
N TRP A 479 13.85 -3.92 -38.68
CA TRP A 479 13.22 -4.43 -37.46
C TRP A 479 13.93 -5.70 -36.97
N GLN A 480 14.27 -5.71 -35.68
CA GLN A 480 14.81 -6.87 -34.98
C GLN A 480 13.74 -7.52 -34.13
N GLU A 481 13.37 -8.75 -34.47
CA GLU A 481 12.52 -9.59 -33.64
C GLU A 481 13.21 -9.93 -32.32
N TRP A 482 12.49 -9.74 -31.22
CA TRP A 482 12.90 -10.10 -29.87
C TRP A 482 12.18 -11.34 -29.37
N ALA A 483 10.89 -11.46 -29.66
CA ALA A 483 10.08 -12.57 -29.19
C ALA A 483 8.88 -12.81 -30.11
N LYS A 484 8.42 -14.07 -30.14
CA LYS A 484 7.27 -14.52 -30.93
C LYS A 484 6.46 -15.52 -30.14
N ALA A 485 5.13 -15.43 -30.23
CA ALA A 485 4.19 -16.35 -29.59
C ALA A 485 2.97 -16.60 -30.47
N GLN A 486 2.28 -17.70 -30.20
CA GLN A 486 0.98 -18.00 -30.80
C GLN A 486 -0.12 -17.65 -29.80
N THR A 487 -1.11 -16.89 -30.23
CA THR A 487 -2.26 -16.45 -29.44
C THR A 487 -3.57 -16.86 -30.11
N GLY A 488 -4.68 -16.78 -29.38
CA GLY A 488 -6.00 -17.00 -29.96
C GLY A 488 -6.55 -15.71 -30.57
N THR A 489 -6.77 -15.70 -31.88
CA THR A 489 -7.51 -14.65 -32.60
C THR A 489 -8.63 -15.28 -33.42
N ALA A 490 -9.76 -14.59 -33.53
CA ALA A 490 -10.87 -15.01 -34.38
C ALA A 490 -11.40 -13.80 -35.16
N THR A 491 -11.66 -13.99 -36.45
CA THR A 491 -12.22 -12.95 -37.32
C THR A 491 -13.49 -12.37 -36.72
N GLY A 492 -13.61 -11.05 -36.68
CA GLY A 492 -14.78 -10.34 -36.14
C GLY A 492 -14.94 -10.38 -34.62
N ARG A 493 -14.17 -11.19 -33.88
CA ARG A 493 -14.11 -11.10 -32.42
C ARG A 493 -13.16 -9.96 -32.05
N ALA A 494 -13.67 -8.96 -31.35
CA ALA A 494 -12.84 -7.90 -30.81
C ALA A 494 -11.80 -8.45 -29.82
N VAL A 495 -10.55 -7.99 -29.97
CA VAL A 495 -9.41 -8.37 -29.13
C VAL A 495 -8.82 -7.11 -28.50
N ARG A 496 -8.60 -7.12 -27.19
CA ARG A 496 -7.98 -5.98 -26.50
C ARG A 496 -6.47 -6.13 -26.51
N LEU A 497 -5.79 -5.20 -27.15
CA LEU A 497 -4.34 -5.16 -27.27
C LEU A 497 -3.78 -4.03 -26.40
N ALA A 498 -2.63 -4.27 -25.78
CA ALA A 498 -1.86 -3.19 -25.19
C ALA A 498 -0.36 -3.37 -25.39
N LEU A 499 0.35 -2.28 -25.70
CA LEU A 499 1.80 -2.22 -25.67
C LEU A 499 2.20 -1.25 -24.55
N ALA A 500 2.93 -1.77 -23.56
CA ALA A 500 3.43 -0.98 -22.44
C ALA A 500 4.95 -0.96 -22.45
N HIS A 501 5.52 0.24 -22.37
CA HIS A 501 6.92 0.47 -22.04
C HIS A 501 6.96 1.08 -20.64
N ALA A 502 7.65 0.41 -19.71
CA ALA A 502 7.89 0.92 -18.35
C ALA A 502 9.18 0.34 -17.78
N ASP A 503 10.00 1.15 -17.09
CA ASP A 503 11.24 0.75 -16.41
C ASP A 503 12.15 -0.16 -17.28
N TYR A 504 12.38 0.22 -18.54
CA TYR A 504 13.15 -0.58 -19.51
C TYR A 504 12.64 -2.01 -19.71
N ARG A 505 11.31 -2.20 -19.62
CA ARG A 505 10.61 -3.42 -20.03
C ARG A 505 9.52 -3.06 -21.02
N LEU A 506 9.55 -3.72 -22.17
CA LEU A 506 8.48 -3.64 -23.16
C LEU A 506 7.59 -4.89 -23.00
N THR A 507 6.28 -4.72 -22.85
CA THR A 507 5.33 -5.82 -22.66
C THR A 507 4.14 -5.67 -23.60
N PHE A 508 3.83 -6.74 -24.33
CA PHE A 508 2.65 -6.84 -25.18
C PHE A 508 1.58 -7.70 -24.52
N PHE A 509 0.36 -7.16 -24.46
CA PHE A 509 -0.78 -7.80 -23.84
C PHE A 509 -1.85 -8.09 -24.88
N VAL A 510 -2.47 -9.27 -24.77
CA VAL A 510 -3.63 -9.69 -25.55
C VAL A 510 -4.71 -10.12 -24.57
N ASP A 511 -5.89 -9.51 -24.66
CA ASP A 511 -7.03 -9.67 -23.74
C ASP A 511 -6.64 -9.53 -22.25
N GLY A 512 -5.75 -8.57 -21.98
CA GLY A 512 -5.25 -8.26 -20.64
C GLY A 512 -4.19 -9.22 -20.09
N GLN A 513 -3.84 -10.28 -20.83
CA GLN A 513 -2.76 -11.20 -20.45
C GLN A 513 -1.45 -10.77 -21.10
N PRO A 514 -0.33 -10.70 -20.36
CA PRO A 514 0.99 -10.44 -20.96
C PRO A 514 1.41 -11.66 -21.77
N VAL A 515 1.47 -11.52 -23.10
CA VAL A 515 1.83 -12.61 -24.02
C VAL A 515 3.29 -12.58 -24.44
N LEU A 516 3.89 -11.39 -24.54
CA LEU A 516 5.30 -11.20 -24.88
C LEU A 516 5.88 -10.10 -24.00
N ALA A 517 7.14 -10.25 -23.60
CA ALA A 517 7.88 -9.22 -22.88
C ALA A 517 9.35 -9.24 -23.32
N SER A 518 10.00 -8.08 -23.39
CA SER A 518 11.43 -8.00 -23.65
C SER A 518 12.22 -8.60 -22.50
N GLU A 519 13.44 -9.07 -22.76
CA GLU A 519 14.40 -9.52 -21.75
C GLU A 519 15.47 -8.46 -21.46
N ASP A 520 16.16 -8.58 -20.32
CA ASP A 520 17.21 -7.63 -19.94
C ASP A 520 18.41 -7.64 -20.91
N GLY A 521 18.70 -8.80 -21.52
CA GLY A 521 19.75 -8.89 -22.55
C GLY A 521 19.37 -8.24 -23.88
N GLN A 522 18.07 -8.03 -24.13
CA GLN A 522 17.56 -7.39 -25.34
C GLN A 522 17.43 -5.87 -25.17
N TYR A 523 17.04 -5.45 -23.96
CA TYR A 523 16.79 -4.06 -23.64
C TYR A 523 17.22 -3.71 -22.22
N SER A 524 18.35 -3.03 -22.11
CA SER A 524 18.93 -2.56 -20.85
C SER A 524 19.31 -1.07 -20.92
N PRO A 525 19.17 -0.32 -19.82
CA PRO A 525 19.58 1.08 -19.76
C PRO A 525 21.11 1.23 -19.75
N ASP A 526 21.62 2.19 -20.53
CA ASP A 526 22.97 2.73 -20.37
C ASP A 526 22.91 3.94 -19.42
N VAL A 527 23.16 3.68 -18.14
CA VAL A 527 22.96 4.66 -17.06
C VAL A 527 23.84 5.90 -17.24
N GLU A 528 25.09 5.73 -17.70
CA GLU A 528 26.01 6.83 -17.93
C GLU A 528 25.53 7.73 -19.06
N LYS A 529 25.07 7.14 -20.17
CA LYS A 529 24.51 7.89 -21.31
C LYS A 529 23.23 8.62 -20.93
N LEU A 530 22.36 8.00 -20.13
CA LEU A 530 21.13 8.62 -19.64
C LEU A 530 21.42 9.78 -18.69
N ARG A 531 22.39 9.62 -17.79
CA ARG A 531 22.84 10.69 -16.90
C ARG A 531 23.38 11.88 -17.70
N ALA A 532 24.30 11.62 -18.63
CA ALA A 532 24.87 12.67 -19.48
C ALA A 532 23.78 13.42 -20.28
N LEU A 533 22.81 12.69 -20.82
CA LEU A 533 21.69 13.28 -21.56
C LEU A 533 20.79 14.12 -20.65
N SER A 534 20.43 13.60 -19.47
CA SER A 534 19.66 14.31 -18.43
C SER A 534 20.34 15.63 -18.03
N LEU A 535 21.64 15.60 -17.75
CA LEU A 535 22.43 16.79 -17.41
C LEU A 535 22.52 17.79 -18.57
N SER A 536 22.74 17.31 -19.81
CA SER A 536 22.80 18.18 -21.00
C SER A 536 21.49 18.90 -21.31
N ALA A 537 20.37 18.33 -20.88
CA ALA A 537 19.04 18.89 -20.99
C ALA A 537 18.72 19.92 -19.89
N GLY A 538 19.68 20.24 -19.00
CA GLY A 538 19.52 21.29 -17.99
C GLY A 538 19.10 20.81 -16.60
N ILE A 539 18.89 19.50 -16.39
CA ILE A 539 18.62 18.98 -15.05
C ILE A 539 19.79 19.35 -14.11
N ALA A 540 19.43 19.80 -12.92
CA ALA A 540 20.36 20.21 -11.88
C ALA A 540 21.29 21.40 -12.25
N ALA A 541 20.96 22.20 -13.27
CA ALA A 541 21.79 23.31 -13.77
C ALA A 541 21.96 24.51 -12.82
N SER A 542 21.46 24.46 -11.58
CA SER A 542 21.56 25.56 -10.62
C SER A 542 23.00 25.90 -10.24
N ARG A 543 23.38 27.16 -10.43
CA ARG A 543 24.72 27.67 -10.13
C ARG A 543 24.78 28.69 -9.00
N HIS A 544 23.72 28.90 -8.23
CA HIS A 544 23.73 29.92 -7.17
C HIS A 544 23.92 29.34 -5.76
N TRP A 545 24.03 28.02 -5.62
CA TRP A 545 24.20 27.39 -4.31
C TRP A 545 25.62 27.59 -3.75
N HIS A 546 26.65 27.66 -4.61
CA HIS A 546 28.04 27.76 -4.16
C HIS A 546 28.38 29.14 -3.57
N SER A 547 27.69 30.21 -3.98
CA SER A 547 27.88 31.56 -3.40
C SER A 547 27.42 31.67 -1.95
N GLN A 548 26.68 30.67 -1.46
CA GLN A 548 26.24 30.56 -0.07
C GLN A 548 27.25 29.80 0.80
N LEU A 549 28.36 29.31 0.23
CA LEU A 549 29.32 28.43 0.89
C LEU A 549 30.74 29.01 0.85
N SER A 550 31.59 28.59 1.78
CA SER A 550 33.03 28.81 1.63
C SER A 550 33.61 27.94 0.51
N PRO A 551 34.74 28.32 -0.12
CA PRO A 551 35.38 27.50 -1.16
C PRO A 551 35.66 26.05 -0.72
N GLY A 552 36.09 25.85 0.52
CA GLY A 552 36.30 24.51 1.09
C GLY A 552 35.01 23.70 1.22
N GLN A 553 33.89 24.32 1.62
CA GLN A 553 32.58 23.67 1.66
C GLN A 553 32.07 23.33 0.25
N ALA A 554 32.22 24.27 -0.70
CA ALA A 554 31.86 24.02 -2.10
C ALA A 554 32.66 22.85 -2.69
N ARG A 555 33.98 22.79 -2.43
CA ARG A 555 34.83 21.66 -2.83
C ARG A 555 34.36 20.34 -2.23
N HIS A 556 34.03 20.33 -0.94
CA HIS A 556 33.51 19.14 -0.25
C HIS A 556 32.25 18.60 -0.94
N TRP A 557 31.32 19.47 -1.32
CA TRP A 557 30.10 19.09 -2.02
C TRP A 557 30.36 18.62 -3.46
N LEU A 558 31.17 19.35 -4.23
CA LEU A 558 31.53 18.95 -5.59
C LEU A 558 32.20 17.57 -5.60
N ALA A 559 33.00 17.23 -4.59
CA ALA A 559 33.66 15.92 -4.51
C ALA A 559 32.67 14.75 -4.29
N ARG A 560 31.46 15.03 -3.77
CA ARG A 560 30.38 14.04 -3.56
C ARG A 560 29.54 13.81 -4.81
N TYR A 561 29.40 14.83 -5.66
CA TYR A 561 28.61 14.72 -6.90
C TYR A 561 29.28 13.83 -7.94
N ASP A 562 28.48 13.41 -8.91
CA ASP A 562 28.98 12.73 -10.09
C ASP A 562 29.91 13.66 -10.90
N PRO A 563 31.07 13.16 -11.37
CA PRO A 563 32.00 13.95 -12.17
C PRO A 563 31.40 14.64 -13.40
N ALA A 564 30.37 14.06 -14.04
CA ALA A 564 29.70 14.71 -15.16
C ALA A 564 28.93 15.96 -14.72
N LEU A 565 28.28 15.91 -13.56
CA LEU A 565 27.59 17.07 -12.97
C LEU A 565 28.60 18.14 -12.52
N VAL A 566 29.73 17.72 -11.93
CA VAL A 566 30.81 18.66 -11.58
C VAL A 566 31.31 19.39 -12.81
N LEU A 567 31.62 18.66 -13.90
CA LEU A 567 32.05 19.25 -15.16
C LEU A 567 30.99 20.21 -15.72
N GLN A 568 29.70 19.86 -15.62
CA GLN A 568 28.62 20.75 -16.01
C GLN A 568 28.64 22.06 -15.22
N TYR A 569 28.95 22.06 -13.92
CA TYR A 569 29.05 23.29 -13.12
C TYR A 569 30.26 24.13 -13.47
N VAL A 570 31.42 23.51 -13.70
CA VAL A 570 32.69 24.25 -13.82
C VAL A 570 33.05 24.62 -15.25
N GLN A 571 32.47 23.95 -16.26
CA GLN A 571 32.92 24.06 -17.65
C GLN A 571 33.03 25.50 -18.18
N ALA A 572 32.17 26.43 -17.77
CA ALA A 572 32.23 27.81 -18.26
C ALA A 572 33.52 28.54 -17.86
N GLY A 573 34.13 28.15 -16.74
CA GLY A 573 35.33 28.78 -16.18
C GLY A 573 36.64 28.11 -16.57
N LEU A 574 36.55 27.02 -17.35
CA LEU A 574 37.66 26.24 -17.86
C LEU A 574 38.03 26.67 -19.27
N SER A 575 39.33 26.62 -19.59
CA SER A 575 39.85 26.73 -20.95
C SER A 575 39.44 25.52 -21.82
N PRO A 576 39.44 25.64 -23.16
CA PRO A 576 39.12 24.51 -24.04
C PRO A 576 39.99 23.25 -23.79
N GLN A 577 41.28 23.44 -23.52
CA GLN A 577 42.21 22.34 -23.26
C GLN A 577 41.92 21.63 -21.92
N GLU A 578 41.55 22.39 -20.88
CA GLU A 578 41.11 21.82 -19.61
C GLU A 578 39.81 21.03 -19.78
N ARG A 579 38.82 21.59 -20.50
CA ARG A 579 37.55 20.88 -20.77
C ARG A 579 37.79 19.56 -21.48
N GLU A 580 38.61 19.57 -22.52
CA GLU A 580 38.98 18.35 -23.25
C GLU A 580 39.65 17.34 -22.31
N THR A 581 40.61 17.78 -21.50
CA THR A 581 41.33 16.91 -20.56
C THR A 581 40.40 16.29 -19.51
N LEU A 582 39.54 17.10 -18.88
CA LEU A 582 38.61 16.64 -17.85
C LEU A 582 37.51 15.73 -18.41
N SER A 583 37.10 15.94 -19.66
CA SER A 583 36.09 15.10 -20.32
C SER A 583 36.56 13.67 -20.59
N LYS A 584 37.88 13.39 -20.52
CA LYS A 584 38.43 12.06 -20.84
C LYS A 584 38.12 11.00 -19.79
N SER A 585 37.98 11.37 -18.51
CA SER A 585 37.65 10.39 -17.46
C SER A 585 37.04 11.03 -16.20
N PRO A 586 36.17 10.30 -15.48
CA PRO A 586 35.67 10.73 -14.17
C PRO A 586 36.80 10.99 -13.15
N GLN A 587 37.91 10.24 -13.23
CA GLN A 587 39.06 10.41 -12.33
C GLN A 587 39.77 11.75 -12.57
N ALA A 588 39.91 12.18 -13.82
CA ALA A 588 40.53 13.46 -14.15
C ALA A 588 39.82 14.65 -13.47
N VAL A 589 38.48 14.61 -13.41
CA VAL A 589 37.67 15.63 -12.70
C VAL A 589 37.95 15.61 -11.20
N ARG A 590 38.05 14.41 -10.59
CA ARG A 590 38.33 14.27 -9.15
C ARG A 590 39.74 14.78 -8.81
N ASP A 591 40.74 14.40 -9.60
CA ASP A 591 42.12 14.81 -9.41
C ASP A 591 42.24 16.33 -9.53
N TRP A 592 41.67 16.91 -10.60
CA TRP A 592 41.61 18.35 -10.82
C TRP A 592 40.96 19.11 -9.66
N LEU A 593 39.81 18.63 -9.17
CA LEU A 593 39.11 19.26 -8.05
C LEU A 593 39.96 19.22 -6.76
N SER A 594 40.72 18.16 -6.56
CA SER A 594 41.57 17.98 -5.37
C SER A 594 42.84 18.84 -5.41
N SER A 595 43.42 19.05 -6.60
CA SER A 595 44.68 19.78 -6.78
C SER A 595 44.54 21.29 -6.85
N MET A 596 43.34 21.80 -7.14
CA MET A 596 43.08 23.21 -7.37
C MET A 596 43.11 24.04 -6.07
N SER A 597 43.56 25.30 -6.13
CA SER A 597 43.48 26.22 -5.00
C SER A 597 42.05 26.71 -4.73
N GLU A 598 41.78 27.22 -3.53
CA GLU A 598 40.45 27.75 -3.19
C GLU A 598 40.08 28.98 -4.03
N ALA A 599 41.05 29.86 -4.31
CA ALA A 599 40.86 31.06 -5.14
C ALA A 599 40.55 30.71 -6.60
N GLU A 600 41.21 29.70 -7.16
CA GLU A 600 40.91 29.21 -8.51
C GLU A 600 39.53 28.57 -8.59
N LEU A 601 39.17 27.75 -7.59
CA LEU A 601 37.85 27.14 -7.53
C LEU A 601 36.74 28.20 -7.47
N GLU A 602 36.91 29.22 -6.65
CA GLU A 602 35.98 30.34 -6.55
C GLU A 602 35.83 31.08 -7.90
N ARG A 603 36.95 31.41 -8.56
CA ARG A 603 36.94 32.02 -9.89
C ARG A 603 36.20 31.16 -10.92
N VAL A 604 36.44 29.84 -10.92
CA VAL A 604 35.80 28.91 -11.86
C VAL A 604 34.30 28.84 -11.62
N LEU A 605 33.85 28.78 -10.37
CA LEU A 605 32.43 28.69 -10.03
C LEU A 605 31.65 29.98 -10.37
N GLN A 606 32.29 31.15 -10.34
CA GLN A 606 31.67 32.44 -10.68
C GLN A 606 31.42 32.68 -12.18
N SER A 607 31.96 31.83 -13.06
CA SER A 607 32.06 32.07 -14.51
C SER A 607 30.76 31.88 -15.34
N GLY A 608 29.56 32.01 -14.75
CA GLY A 608 28.26 31.84 -15.43
C GLY A 608 27.69 30.43 -15.27
N GLY A 609 26.69 30.01 -16.09
CA GLY A 609 25.87 28.77 -16.23
C GLY A 609 26.14 28.00 -17.53
N PRO A 610 25.91 26.67 -17.75
CA PRO A 610 25.71 26.23 -19.11
C PRO A 610 24.26 26.54 -19.44
N THR A 611 23.99 27.11 -20.60
CA THR A 611 22.62 27.11 -21.09
C THR A 611 22.25 25.66 -21.43
N ALA A 612 21.01 25.25 -21.14
CA ALA A 612 20.50 23.94 -21.60
C ALA A 612 20.71 23.86 -23.12
N VAL A 613 21.45 22.85 -23.58
CA VAL A 613 21.83 22.71 -24.99
C VAL A 613 21.00 21.61 -25.66
N ALA A 614 20.52 20.65 -24.89
CA ALA A 614 19.69 19.55 -25.37
C ALA A 614 18.25 19.67 -24.86
N THR A 615 17.34 18.99 -25.55
CA THR A 615 15.95 18.83 -25.12
C THR A 615 15.61 17.36 -25.25
N ILE A 616 15.07 16.77 -24.19
CA ILE A 616 14.68 15.36 -24.18
C ILE A 616 13.53 15.16 -25.18
N PRO A 617 13.71 14.32 -26.22
CA PRO A 617 12.68 14.11 -27.23
C PRO A 617 11.37 13.63 -26.61
N GLN A 618 10.25 14.12 -27.13
CA GLN A 618 8.95 13.58 -26.73
C GLN A 618 8.79 12.13 -27.23
N PRO A 619 8.10 11.27 -26.47
CA PRO A 619 7.77 9.94 -26.95
C PRO A 619 6.76 9.99 -28.12
N SER A 620 6.67 8.91 -28.89
CA SER A 620 5.71 8.77 -29.98
C SER A 620 4.89 7.50 -29.82
N LEU A 621 3.64 7.54 -30.29
CA LEU A 621 2.74 6.39 -30.33
C LEU A 621 2.05 6.34 -31.69
N ALA A 622 1.90 5.14 -32.23
CA ALA A 622 1.12 4.94 -33.45
C ALA A 622 0.52 3.54 -33.54
N ILE A 623 -0.51 3.41 -34.35
CA ILE A 623 -1.12 2.12 -34.72
C ILE A 623 -1.00 1.98 -36.23
N GLU A 624 -0.37 0.91 -36.69
CA GLU A 624 -0.34 0.57 -38.10
C GLU A 624 -1.25 -0.62 -38.36
N GLY A 625 -2.02 -0.57 -39.46
CA GLY A 625 -2.89 -1.66 -39.87
C GLY A 625 -2.71 -2.02 -41.34
N THR A 626 -2.95 -3.30 -41.67
CA THR A 626 -3.00 -3.81 -43.05
C THR A 626 -4.19 -4.74 -43.25
N GLY A 627 -4.70 -4.82 -44.48
CA GLY A 627 -5.73 -5.79 -44.86
C GLY A 627 -7.16 -5.50 -44.39
N GLY A 628 -7.34 -4.51 -43.49
CA GLY A 628 -8.65 -3.99 -43.07
C GLY A 628 -8.86 -4.02 -41.56
N GLY A 629 -10.12 -3.89 -41.13
CA GLY A 629 -10.53 -4.00 -39.72
C GLY A 629 -10.91 -2.66 -39.08
N ALA A 630 -11.13 -2.69 -37.76
CA ALA A 630 -11.51 -1.50 -37.01
C ALA A 630 -10.83 -1.45 -35.64
N VAL A 631 -10.53 -0.24 -35.17
CA VAL A 631 -10.02 0.02 -33.82
C VAL A 631 -10.95 0.95 -33.06
N ARG A 632 -11.12 0.68 -31.77
CA ARG A 632 -11.93 1.47 -30.82
C ARG A 632 -11.35 1.40 -29.40
N HIS A 633 -11.90 2.18 -28.47
CA HIS A 633 -11.45 2.23 -27.07
C HIS A 633 -9.94 2.54 -26.95
N LEU A 634 -9.45 3.51 -27.74
CA LEU A 634 -8.04 3.90 -27.76
C LEU A 634 -7.72 4.67 -26.48
N GLN A 635 -6.79 4.15 -25.68
CA GLN A 635 -6.35 4.76 -24.43
C GLN A 635 -4.83 4.89 -24.39
N VAL A 636 -4.35 6.04 -23.92
CA VAL A 636 -2.94 6.30 -23.64
C VAL A 636 -2.79 6.60 -22.16
N HIS A 637 -1.93 5.83 -21.50
CA HIS A 637 -1.52 6.09 -20.12
C HIS A 637 -0.03 6.42 -20.08
N ARG A 638 0.38 7.22 -19.10
CA ARG A 638 1.78 7.41 -18.72
C ARG A 638 2.05 6.90 -17.31
N ASP A 639 3.30 6.57 -17.05
CA ASP A 639 3.74 6.23 -15.70
C ASP A 639 3.82 7.47 -14.79
N ILE A 640 4.08 7.24 -13.51
CA ILE A 640 4.64 8.27 -12.63
C ILE A 640 6.07 8.58 -13.06
N TYR A 641 6.49 9.82 -12.87
CA TYR A 641 7.84 10.27 -13.23
C TYR A 641 8.48 10.96 -12.04
N TYR A 642 9.55 10.38 -11.49
CA TYR A 642 10.29 10.98 -10.38
C TYR A 642 11.17 12.14 -10.88
N THR A 643 10.74 13.38 -10.59
CA THR A 643 11.47 14.59 -10.98
C THR A 643 12.80 14.74 -10.26
N CYS A 644 13.68 15.58 -10.80
CA CYS A 644 14.95 15.94 -10.19
C CYS A 644 14.91 17.39 -9.66
N PRO A 645 14.20 17.65 -8.55
CA PRO A 645 14.04 19.01 -8.06
C PRO A 645 15.33 19.54 -7.45
N GLU A 646 15.39 20.86 -7.24
CA GLU A 646 16.41 21.50 -6.42
C GLU A 646 16.02 21.48 -4.94
N LEU A 647 17.02 21.43 -4.07
CA LEU A 647 16.84 21.64 -2.64
C LEU A 647 16.30 23.04 -2.39
N MET A 648 15.07 23.08 -1.91
CA MET A 648 14.44 24.28 -1.42
C MET A 648 15.18 24.70 -0.15
N GLY A 649 15.90 25.82 -0.21
CA GLY A 649 16.46 26.46 0.98
C GLY A 649 15.38 27.15 1.81
N ASN A 650 15.70 27.37 3.07
CA ASN A 650 14.77 27.88 4.06
C ASN A 650 14.57 29.40 3.91
N ARG A 651 13.32 29.86 3.74
CA ARG A 651 12.92 31.22 4.20
C ARG A 651 12.87 31.34 5.73
N TYR A 652 13.17 30.26 6.46
CA TYR A 652 13.02 30.14 7.92
C TYR A 652 14.22 29.42 8.55
N ASP A 653 15.39 30.08 8.54
CA ASP A 653 16.62 29.61 9.21
C ASP A 653 16.61 29.84 10.74
N GLN A 654 15.47 30.25 11.30
CA GLN A 654 15.38 30.62 12.72
C GLN A 654 15.10 29.44 13.67
N GLU A 655 14.71 28.27 13.15
CA GLU A 655 14.45 27.07 13.98
C GLU A 655 15.71 26.18 14.10
N ASP A 656 15.88 25.54 15.28
CA ASP A 656 17.03 24.65 15.54
C ASP A 656 17.15 23.48 14.54
N SER A 657 16.03 23.06 13.94
CA SER A 657 15.98 21.99 12.92
C SER A 657 16.70 22.34 11.61
N GLY A 658 16.86 23.63 11.29
CA GLY A 658 17.59 24.11 10.12
C GLY A 658 19.11 24.14 10.31
N LYS A 659 19.59 24.31 11.55
CA LYS A 659 21.01 24.45 11.87
C LYS A 659 21.85 23.22 11.50
N TYR A 660 21.25 22.02 11.53
CA TYR A 660 21.94 20.79 11.13
C TYR A 660 22.37 20.86 9.66
N ALA A 661 21.46 21.25 8.77
CA ALA A 661 21.72 21.36 7.34
C ALA A 661 22.76 22.45 7.02
N SER A 662 22.65 23.61 7.67
CA SER A 662 23.62 24.71 7.51
C SER A 662 25.04 24.28 7.95
N ARG A 663 25.19 23.50 9.03
CA ARG A 663 26.49 22.98 9.48
C ARG A 663 27.10 21.98 8.49
N LEU A 664 26.26 21.21 7.80
CA LEU A 664 26.70 20.31 6.72
C LEU A 664 26.98 21.07 5.40
N GLY A 665 26.74 22.38 5.35
CA GLY A 665 26.88 23.19 4.15
C GLY A 665 25.83 22.90 3.09
N VAL A 666 24.64 22.42 3.47
CA VAL A 666 23.53 22.25 2.53
C VAL A 666 22.94 23.63 2.22
N ALA A 667 22.84 23.98 0.94
CA ALA A 667 22.42 25.29 0.48
C ALA A 667 21.19 25.24 -0.44
N TYR A 668 20.48 26.37 -0.54
CA TYR A 668 19.38 26.54 -1.51
C TYR A 668 19.90 26.32 -2.92
N GLY A 669 19.16 25.58 -3.75
CA GLY A 669 19.44 25.41 -5.18
C GLY A 669 20.39 24.25 -5.49
N MET A 670 20.90 23.54 -4.49
CA MET A 670 21.63 22.29 -4.76
C MET A 670 20.72 21.24 -5.41
N PRO A 671 21.25 20.26 -6.16
CA PRO A 671 20.47 19.12 -6.63
C PRO A 671 19.79 18.38 -5.47
N GLY A 672 18.56 17.92 -5.68
CA GLY A 672 17.85 17.09 -4.75
C GLY A 672 18.61 15.83 -4.34
N TRP A 673 18.21 15.25 -3.21
CA TRP A 673 18.82 14.02 -2.71
C TRP A 673 18.47 12.83 -3.61
N GLY A 674 19.47 12.08 -4.06
CA GLY A 674 19.26 10.88 -4.88
C GLY A 674 18.77 11.18 -6.29
N THR A 675 18.99 12.39 -6.81
CA THR A 675 18.64 12.79 -8.19
C THR A 675 19.85 12.72 -9.11
N THR A 676 19.65 12.94 -10.43
CA THR A 676 20.72 12.91 -11.45
C THR A 676 21.97 13.65 -10.98
N GLY A 677 23.09 12.94 -10.90
CA GLY A 677 24.39 13.49 -10.52
C GLY A 677 24.60 13.74 -9.02
N ASN A 678 23.60 13.52 -8.17
CA ASN A 678 23.67 13.57 -6.71
C ASN A 678 23.12 12.28 -6.08
N PRO A 679 23.77 11.12 -6.29
CA PRO A 679 23.30 9.85 -5.78
C PRO A 679 23.30 9.83 -4.24
N MET A 680 22.28 9.20 -3.66
CA MET A 680 22.12 9.06 -2.21
C MET A 680 22.68 7.72 -1.74
N ARG A 681 23.69 7.73 -0.86
CA ARG A 681 24.20 6.50 -0.19
C ARG A 681 23.50 6.33 1.15
N LEU A 682 22.88 5.16 1.36
CA LEU A 682 22.13 4.86 2.57
C LEU A 682 22.99 4.14 3.58
N ALA A 683 23.03 4.66 4.82
CA ALA A 683 23.77 4.03 5.88
C ALA A 683 23.21 2.64 6.22
N ARG A 684 24.12 1.69 6.44
CA ARG A 684 23.86 0.39 7.06
C ARG A 684 24.84 0.25 8.21
N ASP A 685 24.34 0.11 9.43
CA ASP A 685 25.18 -0.11 10.61
C ASP A 685 25.11 -1.59 11.01
N PRO A 686 26.19 -2.38 10.80
CA PRO A 686 26.18 -3.81 11.08
C PRO A 686 25.97 -4.16 12.55
N GLN A 687 26.27 -3.24 13.47
CA GLN A 687 26.17 -3.46 14.91
C GLN A 687 24.87 -2.91 15.49
N ARG A 688 24.35 -1.85 14.87
CA ARG A 688 23.22 -1.07 15.40
C ARG A 688 22.22 -0.77 14.29
N SER A 689 21.47 -1.80 13.91
CA SER A 689 20.48 -1.72 12.83
C SER A 689 19.44 -0.60 13.00
N GLU A 690 19.26 -0.04 14.20
CA GLU A 690 18.40 1.13 14.40
C GLU A 690 18.86 2.37 13.63
N PHE A 691 20.15 2.47 13.28
CA PHE A 691 20.72 3.54 12.46
C PHE A 691 20.73 3.23 10.97
N ASP A 692 20.18 2.09 10.56
CA ASP A 692 19.96 1.82 9.14
C ASP A 692 19.06 2.89 8.53
N GLU A 693 19.46 3.40 7.36
CA GLU A 693 18.75 4.47 6.66
C GLU A 693 18.03 3.93 5.43
N PHE A 694 16.85 4.50 5.18
CA PHE A 694 15.98 4.16 4.06
C PHE A 694 15.71 5.40 3.22
N PHE A 695 15.49 5.21 1.92
CA PHE A 695 15.10 6.30 1.01
C PHE A 695 13.65 6.11 0.57
N VAL A 696 12.87 7.20 0.57
CA VAL A 696 11.44 7.14 0.31
C VAL A 696 10.97 8.21 -0.67
N LEU A 697 10.04 7.84 -1.54
CA LEU A 697 9.44 8.73 -2.54
C LEU A 697 7.91 8.64 -2.48
N GLY A 698 7.21 9.70 -2.85
CA GLY A 698 5.75 9.66 -3.02
C GLY A 698 5.36 9.51 -4.48
N ASP A 699 4.26 8.81 -4.76
CA ASP A 699 3.80 8.54 -6.13
C ASP A 699 3.38 9.82 -6.87
N ASN A 700 2.92 10.85 -6.15
CA ASN A 700 2.68 12.18 -6.71
C ASN A 700 3.99 12.99 -6.71
N SER A 701 4.96 12.51 -7.49
CA SER A 701 6.37 12.94 -7.49
C SER A 701 6.56 14.45 -7.31
N ALA A 702 5.84 15.28 -8.07
CA ALA A 702 6.11 16.70 -8.12
C ALA A 702 5.55 17.49 -6.90
N ALA A 703 4.59 16.91 -6.17
CA ALA A 703 3.96 17.50 -4.98
C ALA A 703 4.21 16.72 -3.67
N SER A 704 5.05 15.69 -3.73
CA SER A 704 5.19 14.72 -2.63
C SER A 704 5.94 15.23 -1.41
N LEU A 705 6.80 16.26 -1.57
CA LEU A 705 7.71 16.74 -0.54
C LEU A 705 8.39 15.56 0.18
N ASP A 706 9.02 14.68 -0.59
CA ASP A 706 9.63 13.44 -0.13
C ASP A 706 11.15 13.57 0.06
N GLY A 707 11.84 12.43 0.23
CA GLY A 707 13.25 12.36 0.60
C GLY A 707 14.17 13.21 -0.28
N ARG A 708 13.81 13.48 -1.54
CA ARG A 708 14.58 14.35 -2.46
C ARG A 708 14.75 15.78 -1.96
N LEU A 709 13.81 16.28 -1.15
CA LEU A 709 13.68 17.69 -0.80
C LEU A 709 13.98 17.99 0.68
N TRP A 710 14.21 16.98 1.51
CA TRP A 710 14.31 17.18 2.96
C TRP A 710 15.65 17.77 3.38
N THR A 711 15.64 19.05 3.75
CA THR A 711 16.80 19.83 4.22
C THR A 711 16.73 20.14 5.72
N ARG A 712 15.92 19.41 6.48
CA ARG A 712 15.74 19.63 7.93
C ARG A 712 15.86 18.32 8.68
N ALA A 713 16.21 18.41 9.96
CA ALA A 713 16.22 17.28 10.86
C ALA A 713 15.60 17.70 12.20
N ASP A 714 14.70 16.89 12.74
CA ASP A 714 14.14 17.12 14.06
C ASP A 714 15.26 17.07 15.11
N PRO A 715 15.34 18.04 16.05
CA PRO A 715 16.42 18.09 17.04
C PRO A 715 16.50 16.87 17.97
N SER A 716 15.42 16.08 18.08
CA SER A 716 15.38 14.86 18.88
C SER A 716 15.93 13.62 18.16
N LEU A 717 16.28 13.73 16.88
CA LEU A 717 17.01 12.69 16.17
C LEU A 717 18.44 12.54 16.73
N LYS A 718 19.01 11.35 16.56
CA LYS A 718 20.42 11.10 16.83
C LYS A 718 21.25 11.63 15.65
N LEU A 719 21.54 12.93 15.68
CA LEU A 719 22.21 13.63 14.58
C LEU A 719 23.73 13.44 14.58
N TYR A 720 24.33 13.29 15.77
CA TYR A 720 25.76 13.18 15.96
C TYR A 720 26.12 11.99 16.85
N ASP A 721 27.31 11.42 16.66
CA ASP A 721 27.89 10.46 17.60
C ASP A 721 28.49 11.16 18.83
N GLN A 722 29.05 10.37 19.75
CA GLN A 722 29.68 10.87 20.98
C GLN A 722 30.92 11.74 20.71
N GLN A 723 31.51 11.64 19.52
CA GLN A 723 32.67 12.42 19.07
C GLN A 723 32.25 13.68 18.28
N GLY A 724 30.94 13.95 18.16
CA GLY A 724 30.41 15.09 17.43
C GLY A 724 30.41 14.94 15.91
N ARG A 725 30.64 13.73 15.38
CA ARG A 725 30.58 13.47 13.93
C ARG A 725 29.12 13.27 13.53
N ALA A 726 28.73 13.84 12.39
CA ALA A 726 27.39 13.65 11.84
C ALA A 726 27.17 12.17 11.49
N ILE A 727 26.06 11.60 11.95
CA ILE A 727 25.69 10.20 11.71
C ILE A 727 24.35 10.04 10.97
N TYR A 728 23.62 11.13 10.77
CA TYR A 728 22.33 11.12 10.06
C TYR A 728 22.47 11.79 8.69
N THR A 729 22.00 11.12 7.65
CA THR A 729 21.97 11.62 6.28
C THR A 729 20.63 12.30 6.00
N LEU A 730 20.66 13.60 5.71
CA LEU A 730 19.47 14.34 5.27
C LEU A 730 18.85 13.70 4.02
N GLY A 731 17.52 13.72 3.93
CA GLY A 731 16.78 13.05 2.86
C GLY A 731 16.44 11.58 3.12
N THR A 732 16.94 10.99 4.23
CA THR A 732 16.70 9.58 4.56
C THR A 732 15.74 9.41 5.75
N VAL A 733 15.26 8.19 5.95
CA VAL A 733 14.46 7.79 7.11
C VAL A 733 15.25 6.79 7.94
N PRO A 734 15.66 7.10 9.19
CA PRO A 734 16.29 6.13 10.07
C PRO A 734 15.32 5.01 10.47
N ARG A 735 15.80 3.78 10.67
CA ARG A 735 14.97 2.63 11.03
C ARG A 735 14.08 2.89 12.23
N TYR A 736 14.59 3.55 13.28
CA TYR A 736 13.80 3.86 14.47
C TYR A 736 12.64 4.84 14.24
N CYS A 737 12.59 5.52 13.09
CA CYS A 737 11.45 6.34 12.69
C CYS A 737 10.34 5.53 11.98
N LEU A 738 10.64 4.32 11.50
CA LEU A 738 9.66 3.45 10.86
C LEU A 738 8.60 3.01 11.86
N ILE A 739 7.32 3.16 11.51
CA ILE A 739 6.19 2.73 12.33
C ILE A 739 5.69 1.37 11.85
N GLY A 740 5.51 1.19 10.54
CA GLY A 740 5.00 -0.07 10.00
C GLY A 740 4.87 -0.09 8.48
N LYS A 741 4.66 -1.29 7.94
CA LYS A 741 4.34 -1.52 6.52
C LYS A 741 2.83 -1.42 6.31
N ALA A 742 2.38 -0.48 5.48
CA ALA A 742 0.98 -0.37 5.11
C ALA A 742 0.61 -1.51 4.14
N THR A 743 -0.48 -2.21 4.42
CA THR A 743 -0.86 -3.42 3.67
C THR A 743 -2.26 -3.39 3.08
N LYS A 744 -3.17 -2.63 3.69
CA LYS A 744 -4.58 -2.62 3.29
C LYS A 744 -5.19 -1.24 3.48
N ARG A 745 -6.01 -0.83 2.51
CA ARG A 745 -6.98 0.25 2.64
C ARG A 745 -8.32 -0.32 3.10
N TYR A 746 -8.89 0.28 4.14
CA TYR A 746 -10.16 -0.16 4.73
C TYR A 746 -11.26 0.91 4.65
N TRP A 747 -10.93 2.10 4.16
CA TRP A 747 -11.88 3.17 3.87
C TRP A 747 -11.34 4.02 2.71
N PRO A 748 -12.19 4.50 1.79
CA PRO A 748 -13.65 4.36 1.77
C PRO A 748 -14.13 2.98 1.28
N PRO A 749 -15.41 2.60 1.51
CA PRO A 749 -15.93 1.25 1.21
C PRO A 749 -15.71 0.79 -0.23
N GLU A 750 -15.80 1.70 -1.20
CA GLU A 750 -15.70 1.43 -2.64
C GLU A 750 -14.25 1.11 -3.06
N ARG A 751 -13.28 1.42 -2.20
CA ARG A 751 -11.86 1.22 -2.47
C ARG A 751 -11.22 0.22 -1.51
N ILE A 752 -11.98 -0.45 -0.63
CA ILE A 752 -11.42 -1.45 0.29
C ILE A 752 -10.63 -2.50 -0.48
N GLY A 753 -9.39 -2.74 -0.06
CA GLY A 753 -8.51 -3.66 -0.77
C GLY A 753 -7.05 -3.56 -0.33
N PRO A 754 -6.21 -4.50 -0.78
CA PRO A 754 -4.78 -4.49 -0.52
C PRO A 754 -4.13 -3.25 -1.12
N LEU A 755 -3.03 -2.81 -0.51
CA LEU A 755 -2.12 -1.87 -1.13
C LEU A 755 -1.13 -2.66 -2.01
N PRO A 756 -0.78 -2.11 -3.19
CA PRO A 756 0.01 -2.81 -4.22
C PRO A 756 1.47 -3.05 -3.86
#